data_AF-A0A8H7M099-F1
#
_entry.id   AF-A0A8H7M099-F1
#
_cell.length_a   1.000
_cell.length_b   1.000
_cell.length_c   1.000
_cell.angle_alpha   90.00
_cell.angle_beta   90.00
_cell.angle_gamma   90.00
#
_symmetry.space_group_name_H-M   'P 1'
#
loop_
_entity.id
_entity.type
_entity.pdbx_description
1 polymer ?
#
loop_
_entity_poly.entity_id
_entity_poly.type
_entity_poly.pdbx_seq_one_letter_code
_entity_poly.pdbx_strand_id
1 'polypeptide(L)'
;MLWSLSLLAAGTAAKILYAGVNESGGEFGTWSNDAIPTTGLPGRFGVDYAFINKSTVDIFVEKDKINTFRVAFLLERMCPLSYGLGSKFNETYFGYFKEAIDYITLTKGAYAILDPHNYMRYNNPSQQPTTGSIIGDSSDIKAATTAQFQAFWNQLANRFKSNEKVIFGIMNEPHDMPTSLVFANNQAAINGIRATGAKQLILAPGNDWTGGHSWTGHVNASSEYMYKLNDPAKNLAIEVHEYLDSDYSGTHAECTQPGPSNLAALTAWLKKYGLKAIVGETGGGQNANCYAQIKEMLNYLAANDEYIGWTGWAAGPLWGTFRSCCGDDSGNLEPGTKAGNGSIPGGYETTWANGFRPSIPKTLKRSGISSWNPQPRGKLSDLNALVRDDSADSFRYISNAHGRRGADLFMETTTAESTSGMPQTTLVPPSILPPDFLDADIDDIVNLIADMLDRLTSHNDQIPLRPEALTRFHSRTPPGISIQDYLKRIVKYTNVEICTLLPHFTISSLTVHRFVISSITVSSKALCDAFCTNSHYARVGGIKLIELNVLEREFLEKIDWRLTCTREMLQEYYTNLVRTHSGRGIKYQMGEALAKNVRQDPVTLESYQANGNGPDKTTPSPPRSPATSTAPSSVHQVPCANAPPPPISTKPFAQPQPRDTVASPSRTILAGVTSPSLRRAGRSPVTGPSRSIPSSPSLKRARDGTEDIMPSLTNAHLRKMEESSPRTRRRTGTNSS
;
A
#
# COMPACT_ATOMS: atom_id res chain seq x y z
N MET A 1 42.24 -25.36 -43.39
CA MET A 1 42.74 -24.14 -42.73
C MET A 1 41.95 -22.96 -43.27
N LEU A 2 41.70 -21.93 -42.46
CA LEU A 2 40.36 -21.34 -42.28
C LEU A 2 39.43 -22.36 -41.58
N TRP A 3 38.51 -21.97 -40.70
CA TRP A 3 38.03 -20.62 -40.35
C TRP A 3 38.48 -20.12 -38.96
N SER A 4 38.53 -18.81 -38.79
CA SER A 4 38.79 -18.11 -37.53
C SER A 4 37.52 -17.96 -36.68
N LEU A 5 37.59 -18.32 -35.39
CA LEU A 5 36.52 -17.97 -34.43
C LEU A 5 36.54 -16.45 -34.19
N SER A 6 35.51 -15.76 -34.67
CA SER A 6 35.21 -14.41 -34.19
C SER A 6 34.61 -14.50 -32.79
N LEU A 7 35.31 -13.99 -31.78
CA LEU A 7 34.70 -13.76 -30.47
C LEU A 7 33.67 -12.64 -30.61
N LEU A 8 32.42 -13.01 -30.85
CA LEU A 8 31.28 -12.16 -30.56
C LEU A 8 31.23 -11.96 -29.05
N ALA A 9 31.83 -10.88 -28.58
CA ALA A 9 31.55 -10.33 -27.27
C ALA A 9 30.07 -9.93 -27.27
N ALA A 10 29.22 -10.85 -26.80
CA ALA A 10 27.81 -10.59 -26.58
C ALA A 10 27.68 -9.56 -25.47
N GLY A 11 27.59 -8.29 -25.86
CA GLY A 11 27.35 -7.19 -24.93
C GLY A 11 26.07 -7.46 -24.16
N THR A 12 26.21 -7.78 -22.87
CA THR A 12 25.09 -7.91 -21.96
C THR A 12 24.48 -6.53 -21.79
N ALA A 13 23.39 -6.26 -22.51
CA ALA A 13 22.63 -5.03 -22.33
C ALA A 13 22.20 -4.94 -20.86
N ALA A 14 22.60 -3.87 -20.18
CA ALA A 14 22.56 -3.82 -18.73
C ALA A 14 21.13 -3.94 -18.21
N LYS A 15 20.98 -4.80 -17.21
CA LYS A 15 19.72 -5.51 -16.98
C LYS A 15 18.87 -4.83 -15.91
N ILE A 16 18.26 -3.69 -16.26
CA ILE A 16 17.18 -3.10 -15.47
C ILE A 16 16.04 -4.13 -15.33
N LEU A 17 15.90 -4.69 -14.13
CA LEU A 17 14.88 -5.69 -13.78
C LEU A 17 13.60 -5.03 -13.26
N TYR A 18 13.75 -3.86 -12.65
CA TYR A 18 12.74 -3.13 -11.88
C TYR A 18 12.67 -1.70 -12.40
N ALA A 19 11.56 -1.33 -13.04
CA ALA A 19 11.25 0.06 -13.39
C ALA A 19 9.87 0.37 -12.81
N GLY A 20 9.72 1.55 -12.22
CA GLY A 20 8.60 1.79 -11.32
C GLY A 20 8.32 3.24 -10.94
N VAL A 21 7.37 3.38 -10.02
CA VAL A 21 6.97 4.64 -9.38
C VAL A 21 6.86 4.43 -7.87
N ASN A 22 7.05 5.49 -7.10
CA ASN A 22 6.73 5.52 -5.67
C ASN A 22 5.24 5.82 -5.48
N GLU A 23 4.60 5.12 -4.55
CA GLU A 23 3.22 5.31 -4.11
C GLU A 23 3.28 5.88 -2.69
N SER A 24 3.10 7.19 -2.60
CA SER A 24 3.21 7.97 -1.36
C SER A 24 1.82 8.31 -0.79
N GLY A 25 1.73 8.44 0.52
CA GLY A 25 0.51 8.76 1.25
C GLY A 25 0.22 7.88 2.47
N GLY A 26 0.93 6.77 2.68
CA GLY A 26 0.80 5.93 3.88
C GLY A 26 1.48 6.53 5.13
N GLU A 27 2.44 7.41 4.88
CA GLU A 27 3.28 8.21 5.78
C GLU A 27 2.68 9.58 6.12
N PHE A 28 1.77 10.10 5.28
CA PHE A 28 1.23 11.47 5.35
C PHE A 28 0.52 11.85 6.66
N GLY A 29 0.27 13.16 6.83
CA GLY A 29 -0.73 13.67 7.78
C GLY A 29 -0.28 13.78 9.24
N THR A 30 1.02 13.68 9.54
CA THR A 30 1.59 13.80 10.90
C THR A 30 2.05 15.21 11.28
N TRP A 31 2.20 16.12 10.30
CA TRP A 31 2.83 17.43 10.50
C TRP A 31 2.19 18.26 11.64
N SER A 32 3.04 18.84 12.48
CA SER A 32 2.66 19.65 13.64
C SER A 32 3.56 20.87 13.78
N ASN A 33 3.00 22.08 13.71
CA ASN A 33 3.78 23.31 13.92
C ASN A 33 4.41 23.37 15.33
N ASP A 34 3.72 22.81 16.32
CA ASP A 34 4.13 22.79 17.73
C ASP A 34 4.92 21.52 18.12
N ALA A 35 5.40 20.74 17.14
CA ALA A 35 6.18 19.50 17.31
C ALA A 35 5.54 18.41 18.21
N ILE A 36 4.21 18.46 18.39
CA ILE A 36 3.44 17.53 19.24
C ILE A 36 3.57 16.09 18.67
N PRO A 37 4.22 15.14 19.39
CA PRO A 37 4.59 13.84 18.80
C PRO A 37 3.43 12.93 18.40
N THR A 38 2.22 13.21 18.89
CA THR A 38 1.00 12.44 18.62
C THR A 38 0.12 13.02 17.52
N THR A 39 0.50 14.15 16.90
CA THR A 39 -0.27 14.73 15.79
C THR A 39 -0.35 13.73 14.62
N GLY A 40 -1.54 13.54 14.06
CA GLY A 40 -1.77 12.61 12.95
C GLY A 40 -1.65 11.12 13.27
N LEU A 41 -1.48 10.74 14.55
CA LEU A 41 -1.34 9.35 14.98
C LEU A 41 -2.60 8.86 15.74
N PRO A 42 -3.18 7.70 15.38
CA PRO A 42 -2.86 6.88 14.21
C PRO A 42 -3.30 7.52 12.88
N GLY A 43 -4.16 8.55 12.92
CA GLY A 43 -4.80 9.12 11.73
C GLY A 43 -5.93 8.25 11.18
N ARG A 44 -6.59 8.73 10.13
CA ARG A 44 -7.72 8.06 9.45
C ARG A 44 -7.32 7.60 8.06
N PHE A 45 -7.49 6.32 7.78
CA PHE A 45 -7.29 5.77 6.44
C PHE A 45 -8.27 6.42 5.44
N GLY A 46 -7.79 6.74 4.24
CA GLY A 46 -8.55 7.42 3.20
C GLY A 46 -8.74 8.92 3.39
N VAL A 47 -8.19 9.52 4.47
CA VAL A 47 -8.28 10.97 4.72
C VAL A 47 -6.94 11.56 5.15
N ASP A 48 -6.32 11.01 6.19
CA ASP A 48 -5.02 11.48 6.69
C ASP A 48 -3.85 10.66 6.11
N TYR A 49 -4.12 9.41 5.69
CA TYR A 49 -3.18 8.54 4.99
C TYR A 49 -3.89 7.52 4.09
N ALA A 50 -3.28 7.13 2.97
CA ALA A 50 -3.74 6.04 2.08
C ALA A 50 -2.57 5.58 1.18
N PHE A 51 -2.52 4.28 0.84
CA PHE A 51 -1.31 3.67 0.26
C PHE A 51 -1.20 3.70 -1.27
N ILE A 52 -2.29 3.45 -1.99
CA ILE A 52 -2.34 3.41 -3.46
C ILE A 52 -3.71 3.86 -3.97
N ASN A 53 -3.79 4.31 -5.21
CA ASN A 53 -5.03 4.28 -5.99
C ASN A 53 -4.99 3.08 -6.95
N LYS A 54 -5.94 2.15 -6.80
CA LYS A 54 -5.98 0.91 -7.60
C LYS A 54 -6.05 1.21 -9.11
N SER A 55 -6.79 2.24 -9.51
CA SER A 55 -6.95 2.63 -10.92
C SER A 55 -5.69 3.23 -11.56
N THR A 56 -4.81 3.86 -10.77
CA THR A 56 -3.55 4.41 -11.29
C THR A 56 -2.49 3.34 -11.40
N VAL A 57 -2.40 2.44 -10.41
CA VAL A 57 -1.62 1.18 -10.48
C VAL A 57 -2.02 0.33 -11.69
N ASP A 58 -3.32 0.22 -12.00
CA ASP A 58 -3.83 -0.41 -13.23
C ASP A 58 -3.24 0.24 -14.49
N ILE A 59 -3.38 1.57 -14.63
CA ILE A 59 -2.84 2.33 -15.77
C ILE A 59 -1.32 2.15 -15.90
N PHE A 60 -0.59 2.22 -14.79
CA PHE A 60 0.86 2.04 -14.78
C PHE A 60 1.31 0.65 -15.25
N VAL A 61 0.66 -0.43 -14.79
CA VAL A 61 0.98 -1.81 -15.20
C VAL A 61 0.51 -2.11 -16.62
N GLU A 62 -0.66 -1.63 -17.01
CA GLU A 62 -1.32 -2.04 -18.25
C GLU A 62 -1.03 -1.14 -19.46
N LYS A 63 -0.84 0.17 -19.26
CA LYS A 63 -0.52 1.11 -20.34
C LYS A 63 0.98 1.34 -20.44
N ASP A 64 1.60 1.78 -19.35
CA ASP A 64 3.03 2.16 -19.34
C ASP A 64 3.98 0.98 -19.12
N LYS A 65 3.43 -0.19 -18.74
CA LYS A 65 4.16 -1.45 -18.57
C LYS A 65 5.29 -1.38 -17.55
N ILE A 66 5.22 -0.54 -16.52
CA ILE A 66 6.13 -0.67 -15.37
C ILE A 66 5.89 -1.99 -14.63
N ASN A 67 6.77 -2.34 -13.68
CA ASN A 67 6.67 -3.60 -12.93
C ASN A 67 6.93 -3.46 -11.43
N THR A 68 7.21 -2.27 -10.92
CA THR A 68 7.63 -2.06 -9.53
C THR A 68 6.91 -0.84 -8.95
N PHE A 69 6.47 -0.96 -7.71
CA PHE A 69 5.90 0.13 -6.92
C PHE A 69 6.62 0.14 -5.57
N ARG A 70 6.97 1.32 -5.05
CA ARG A 70 7.56 1.48 -3.71
C ARG A 70 6.54 2.18 -2.82
N VAL A 71 6.06 1.48 -1.80
CA VAL A 71 4.86 1.88 -1.03
C VAL A 71 5.31 2.34 0.35
N ALA A 72 5.24 3.66 0.56
CA ALA A 72 5.64 4.31 1.80
C ALA A 72 4.63 4.03 2.93
N PHE A 73 5.12 3.74 4.13
CA PHE A 73 4.32 3.55 5.33
C PHE A 73 5.07 4.04 6.58
N LEU A 74 4.32 4.38 7.64
CA LEU A 74 4.88 4.92 8.87
C LEU A 74 5.04 3.84 9.96
N LEU A 75 6.23 3.75 10.55
CA LEU A 75 6.51 2.87 11.69
C LEU A 75 5.60 3.15 12.88
N GLU A 76 5.28 4.41 13.18
CA GLU A 76 4.41 4.80 14.31
C GLU A 76 2.95 4.37 14.11
N ARG A 77 2.51 4.13 12.87
CA ARG A 77 1.18 3.58 12.59
C ARG A 77 1.19 2.05 12.58
N MET A 78 2.26 1.43 12.07
CA MET A 78 2.47 -0.01 12.08
C MET A 78 2.72 -0.55 13.50
N CYS A 79 3.54 0.16 14.28
CA CYS A 79 3.87 -0.05 15.69
C CYS A 79 3.51 1.21 16.50
N PRO A 80 2.28 1.34 17.00
CA PRO A 80 1.86 2.44 17.86
C PRO A 80 2.81 2.70 19.03
N LEU A 81 2.94 3.97 19.44
CA LEU A 81 3.82 4.41 20.53
C LEU A 81 3.57 3.67 21.86
N SER A 82 2.32 3.25 22.11
CA SER A 82 1.91 2.44 23.26
C SER A 82 2.37 0.98 23.23
N TYR A 83 2.89 0.50 22.10
CA TYR A 83 3.53 -0.81 21.94
C TYR A 83 5.06 -0.67 21.85
N GLY A 84 5.52 0.45 21.29
CA GLY A 84 6.90 0.64 20.87
C GLY A 84 7.22 -0.13 19.58
N LEU A 85 8.35 0.21 18.95
CA LEU A 85 8.88 -0.56 17.81
C LEU A 85 9.19 -2.00 18.25
N GLY A 86 8.79 -2.98 17.43
CA GLY A 86 8.98 -4.40 17.73
C GLY A 86 8.01 -5.28 16.95
N SER A 87 7.71 -6.47 17.49
CA SER A 87 6.90 -7.50 16.82
C SER A 87 5.38 -7.39 16.99
N LYS A 88 4.87 -6.39 17.73
CA LYS A 88 3.43 -6.18 17.94
C LYS A 88 2.93 -5.06 17.03
N PHE A 89 2.07 -5.40 16.06
CA PHE A 89 1.57 -4.44 15.08
C PHE A 89 0.16 -3.94 15.43
N ASN A 90 -0.20 -2.80 14.84
CA ASN A 90 -1.58 -2.39 14.63
C ASN A 90 -2.17 -3.19 13.47
N GLU A 91 -2.94 -4.23 13.78
CA GLU A 91 -3.50 -5.15 12.77
C GLU A 91 -4.42 -4.44 11.76
N THR A 92 -5.06 -3.33 12.12
CA THR A 92 -5.88 -2.53 11.19
C THR A 92 -5.01 -1.78 10.17
N TYR A 93 -3.94 -1.12 10.61
CA TYR A 93 -3.00 -0.46 9.70
C TYR A 93 -2.24 -1.47 8.83
N PHE A 94 -1.80 -2.58 9.42
CA PHE A 94 -1.20 -3.70 8.69
C PHE A 94 -2.18 -4.29 7.65
N GLY A 95 -3.47 -4.39 7.95
CA GLY A 95 -4.51 -4.85 7.02
C GLY A 95 -4.58 -3.97 5.77
N TYR A 96 -4.73 -2.65 5.94
CA TYR A 96 -4.76 -1.70 4.82
C TYR A 96 -3.45 -1.70 4.01
N PHE A 97 -2.30 -1.81 4.67
CA PHE A 97 -1.01 -1.91 4.00
C PHE A 97 -0.91 -3.19 3.18
N LYS A 98 -1.26 -4.33 3.78
CA LYS A 98 -1.28 -5.64 3.11
C LYS A 98 -2.22 -5.67 1.92
N GLU A 99 -3.38 -5.01 1.98
CA GLU A 99 -4.30 -4.91 0.85
C GLU A 99 -3.65 -4.22 -0.37
N ALA A 100 -2.94 -3.12 -0.15
CA ALA A 100 -2.21 -2.41 -1.21
C ALA A 100 -1.08 -3.28 -1.80
N ILE A 101 -0.28 -3.90 -0.93
CA ILE A 101 0.82 -4.79 -1.34
C ILE A 101 0.30 -6.00 -2.13
N ASP A 102 -0.76 -6.66 -1.66
CA ASP A 102 -1.35 -7.82 -2.34
C ASP A 102 -2.04 -7.43 -3.65
N TYR A 103 -2.64 -6.23 -3.75
CA TYR A 103 -3.17 -5.74 -5.02
C TYR A 103 -2.05 -5.57 -6.07
N ILE A 104 -0.95 -4.92 -5.71
CA ILE A 104 0.23 -4.78 -6.59
C ILE A 104 0.79 -6.16 -6.99
N THR A 105 0.96 -7.06 -6.03
CA THR A 105 1.76 -8.29 -6.20
C THR A 105 0.96 -9.51 -6.67
N LEU A 106 -0.26 -9.70 -6.18
CA LEU A 106 -1.14 -10.83 -6.47
C LEU A 106 -2.14 -10.49 -7.58
N THR A 107 -2.83 -9.33 -7.49
CA THR A 107 -3.83 -8.93 -8.49
C THR A 107 -3.18 -8.42 -9.78
N LYS A 108 -2.19 -7.51 -9.69
CA LYS A 108 -1.52 -6.93 -10.87
C LYS A 108 -0.22 -7.62 -11.26
N GLY A 109 0.34 -8.47 -10.40
CA GLY A 109 1.55 -9.23 -10.70
C GLY A 109 2.82 -8.40 -10.83
N ALA A 110 2.83 -7.15 -10.34
CA ALA A 110 4.00 -6.32 -10.19
C ALA A 110 4.78 -6.66 -8.91
N TYR A 111 5.87 -5.95 -8.63
CA TYR A 111 6.66 -6.05 -7.41
C TYR A 111 6.35 -4.85 -6.50
N ALA A 112 6.34 -5.08 -5.20
CA ALA A 112 6.11 -4.04 -4.20
C ALA A 112 7.32 -3.95 -3.26
N ILE A 113 7.99 -2.80 -3.22
CA ILE A 113 8.98 -2.45 -2.20
C ILE A 113 8.21 -1.95 -0.98
N LEU A 114 8.39 -2.61 0.17
CA LEU A 114 7.89 -2.12 1.45
C LEU A 114 8.88 -1.05 1.94
N ASP A 115 8.42 0.19 2.14
CA ASP A 115 9.26 1.30 2.61
C ASP A 115 8.74 1.85 3.95
N PRO A 116 9.43 1.60 5.09
CA PRO A 116 9.20 2.33 6.32
C PRO A 116 9.82 3.72 6.18
N HIS A 117 8.96 4.70 5.91
CA HIS A 117 9.33 6.03 5.45
C HIS A 117 9.72 6.95 6.62
N ASN A 118 10.80 6.58 7.33
CA ASN A 118 11.03 6.95 8.72
C ASN A 118 12.40 7.56 9.05
N TYR A 119 13.31 7.75 8.08
CA TYR A 119 14.59 8.47 8.28
C TYR A 119 15.52 7.83 9.32
N MET A 120 15.39 6.51 9.51
CA MET A 120 15.98 5.70 10.61
C MET A 120 15.66 6.26 12.02
N ARG A 121 14.52 6.95 12.14
CA ARG A 121 13.98 7.56 13.36
C ARG A 121 12.60 6.98 13.70
N TYR A 122 12.27 7.00 14.98
CA TYR A 122 10.96 6.55 15.50
C TYR A 122 10.57 7.39 16.73
N ASN A 123 9.28 7.40 17.06
CA ASN A 123 8.58 8.01 18.20
C ASN A 123 8.05 9.45 18.04
N ASN A 124 8.48 10.20 17.02
CA ASN A 124 7.97 11.54 16.75
C ASN A 124 8.06 11.87 15.24
N PRO A 125 7.00 11.58 14.46
CA PRO A 125 6.94 11.87 13.03
C PRO A 125 6.39 13.28 12.73
N SER A 126 6.28 14.17 13.73
CA SER A 126 5.49 15.41 13.61
C SER A 126 6.22 16.57 12.93
N GLN A 127 7.55 16.55 12.88
CA GLN A 127 8.38 17.43 12.03
C GLN A 127 9.52 16.60 11.40
N GLN A 128 9.15 15.43 10.86
CA GLN A 128 10.04 14.66 9.99
C GLN A 128 10.45 15.50 8.76
N PRO A 129 11.66 15.30 8.22
CA PRO A 129 12.62 14.24 8.56
C PRO A 129 13.37 14.42 9.90
N THR A 130 13.40 15.65 10.44
CA THR A 130 14.31 16.01 11.55
C THR A 130 13.92 15.46 12.94
N THR A 131 12.65 15.12 13.18
CA THR A 131 12.19 14.63 14.50
C THR A 131 12.12 13.10 14.61
N GLY A 132 12.11 12.64 15.86
CA GLY A 132 12.12 11.23 16.25
C GLY A 132 13.49 10.81 16.76
N SER A 133 13.51 9.90 17.72
CA SER A 133 14.76 9.34 18.23
C SER A 133 15.39 8.41 17.20
N ILE A 134 16.70 8.56 16.99
CA ILE A 134 17.47 7.71 16.06
C ILE A 134 17.45 6.27 16.56
N ILE A 135 17.06 5.33 15.70
CA ILE A 135 16.95 3.92 16.05
C ILE A 135 18.33 3.38 16.41
N GLY A 136 18.45 2.78 17.60
CA GLY A 136 19.69 2.21 18.13
C GLY A 136 20.67 3.20 18.75
N ASP A 137 20.36 4.50 18.81
CA ASP A 137 21.16 5.45 19.60
C ASP A 137 20.96 5.18 21.11
N SER A 138 21.97 4.56 21.74
CA SER A 138 21.97 4.27 23.17
C SER A 138 22.12 5.50 24.09
N SER A 139 22.33 6.71 23.54
CA SER A 139 22.42 7.95 24.31
C SER A 139 21.06 8.60 24.55
N ASP A 140 20.07 8.37 23.67
CA ASP A 140 18.67 8.78 23.90
C ASP A 140 17.87 7.65 24.53
N ILE A 141 17.43 7.84 25.78
CA ILE A 141 16.60 6.90 26.53
C ILE A 141 15.21 6.65 25.89
N LYS A 142 14.80 7.46 24.91
CA LYS A 142 13.56 7.28 24.14
C LYS A 142 13.75 6.50 22.82
N ALA A 143 14.99 6.22 22.42
CA ALA A 143 15.28 5.50 21.19
C ALA A 143 14.78 4.05 21.23
N ALA A 144 14.16 3.62 20.13
CA ALA A 144 13.95 2.20 19.91
C ALA A 144 15.29 1.52 19.59
N THR A 145 15.59 0.39 20.22
CA THR A 145 16.88 -0.29 20.05
C THR A 145 17.01 -0.96 18.67
N THR A 146 18.25 -1.19 18.21
CA THR A 146 18.55 -2.03 17.04
C THR A 146 17.94 -3.43 17.14
N ALA A 147 17.81 -3.98 18.35
CA ALA A 147 17.14 -5.26 18.60
C ALA A 147 15.61 -5.20 18.38
N GLN A 148 14.97 -4.09 18.73
CA GLN A 148 13.56 -3.84 18.41
C GLN A 148 13.34 -3.66 16.91
N PHE A 149 14.26 -3.00 16.20
CA PHE A 149 14.22 -2.90 14.75
C PHE A 149 14.38 -4.26 14.05
N GLN A 150 15.26 -5.13 14.57
CA GLN A 150 15.35 -6.54 14.12
C GLN A 150 14.04 -7.30 14.38
N ALA A 151 13.39 -7.11 15.53
CA ALA A 151 12.12 -7.76 15.87
C ALA A 151 10.95 -7.27 15.00
N PHE A 152 10.91 -5.97 14.67
CA PHE A 152 10.00 -5.40 13.69
C PHE A 152 10.19 -6.05 12.32
N TRP A 153 11.43 -6.08 11.82
CA TRP A 153 11.74 -6.64 10.50
C TRP A 153 11.50 -8.15 10.41
N ASN A 154 11.73 -8.89 11.48
CA ASN A 154 11.36 -10.30 11.59
C ASN A 154 9.84 -10.49 11.50
N GLN A 155 9.03 -9.68 12.21
CA GLN A 155 7.57 -9.79 12.16
C GLN A 155 7.02 -9.41 10.77
N LEU A 156 7.47 -8.31 10.18
CA LEU A 156 6.99 -7.87 8.86
C LEU A 156 7.35 -8.89 7.77
N ALA A 157 8.60 -9.36 7.75
CA ALA A 157 9.03 -10.38 6.80
C ALA A 157 8.30 -11.71 7.02
N ASN A 158 8.02 -12.12 8.26
CA ASN A 158 7.34 -13.39 8.54
C ASN A 158 5.91 -13.43 7.95
N ARG A 159 5.25 -12.26 7.88
CA ARG A 159 3.91 -12.09 7.28
C ARG A 159 3.93 -12.08 5.75
N PHE A 160 5.02 -11.62 5.13
CA PHE A 160 5.16 -11.51 3.66
C PHE A 160 6.07 -12.56 3.00
N LYS A 161 6.73 -13.45 3.76
CA LYS A 161 7.76 -14.39 3.23
C LYS A 161 7.29 -15.33 2.12
N SER A 162 6.00 -15.63 2.03
CA SER A 162 5.40 -16.42 0.95
C SER A 162 5.07 -15.61 -0.31
N ASN A 163 4.97 -14.28 -0.21
CA ASN A 163 4.72 -13.42 -1.34
C ASN A 163 6.04 -13.18 -2.10
N GLU A 164 6.23 -13.91 -3.19
CA GLU A 164 7.43 -13.86 -4.03
C GLU A 164 7.78 -12.44 -4.54
N LYS A 165 6.79 -11.56 -4.70
CA LYS A 165 6.97 -10.27 -5.37
C LYS A 165 7.13 -9.08 -4.43
N VAL A 166 7.13 -9.32 -3.12
CA VAL A 166 7.58 -8.35 -2.12
C VAL A 166 9.09 -8.14 -2.22
N ILE A 167 9.53 -6.90 -2.03
CA ILE A 167 10.91 -6.47 -1.85
C ILE A 167 10.96 -5.74 -0.49
N PHE A 168 12.00 -5.96 0.31
CA PHE A 168 12.13 -5.32 1.62
C PHE A 168 13.10 -4.14 1.53
N GLY A 169 12.59 -2.91 1.45
CA GLY A 169 13.38 -1.69 1.66
C GLY A 169 13.56 -1.48 3.16
N ILE A 170 14.80 -1.43 3.66
CA ILE A 170 15.04 -1.47 5.11
C ILE A 170 14.54 -0.21 5.83
N MET A 171 14.67 0.96 5.22
CA MET A 171 14.38 2.27 5.80
C MET A 171 14.51 3.38 4.73
N ASN A 172 13.62 4.37 4.72
CA ASN A 172 13.85 5.58 3.94
C ASN A 172 14.99 6.43 4.53
N GLU A 173 15.86 6.97 3.67
CA GLU A 173 16.81 8.07 3.93
C GLU A 173 17.36 8.23 5.37
N PRO A 174 18.22 7.34 5.87
CA PRO A 174 18.99 7.61 7.08
C PRO A 174 19.91 8.84 6.89
N HIS A 175 19.88 9.77 7.84
CA HIS A 175 20.68 11.01 7.81
C HIS A 175 21.03 11.50 9.23
N ASP A 176 22.04 12.37 9.35
CA ASP A 176 22.49 13.01 10.60
C ASP A 176 22.72 12.03 11.76
N MET A 177 23.39 10.91 11.46
CA MET A 177 23.73 9.87 12.44
C MET A 177 25.04 9.15 12.07
N PRO A 178 25.65 8.37 12.97
CA PRO A 178 26.83 7.60 12.64
C PRO A 178 26.54 6.51 11.60
N THR A 179 27.26 6.46 10.49
CA THR A 179 27.11 5.44 9.44
C THR A 179 27.40 4.02 9.94
N SER A 180 28.17 3.88 11.03
CA SER A 180 28.33 2.63 11.77
C SER A 180 27.02 2.13 12.41
N LEU A 181 26.14 3.03 12.84
CA LEU A 181 24.81 2.72 13.38
C LEU A 181 23.83 2.38 12.26
N VAL A 182 23.85 3.11 11.14
CA VAL A 182 23.09 2.74 9.93
C VAL A 182 23.46 1.32 9.48
N PHE A 183 24.76 1.00 9.45
CA PHE A 183 25.25 -0.36 9.16
C PHE A 183 24.75 -1.41 10.16
N ALA A 184 24.79 -1.11 11.46
CA ALA A 184 24.29 -2.02 12.50
C ALA A 184 22.79 -2.29 12.35
N ASN A 185 21.99 -1.24 12.12
CA ASN A 185 20.54 -1.35 11.90
C ASN A 185 20.21 -2.10 10.60
N ASN A 186 20.93 -1.83 9.50
CA ASN A 186 20.78 -2.57 8.24
C ASN A 186 21.11 -4.06 8.40
N GLN A 187 22.21 -4.40 9.06
CA GLN A 187 22.56 -5.81 9.32
C GLN A 187 21.54 -6.48 10.25
N ALA A 188 21.02 -5.77 11.25
CA ALA A 188 19.97 -6.25 12.15
C ALA A 188 18.64 -6.50 11.40
N ALA A 189 18.25 -5.61 10.49
CA ALA A 189 17.10 -5.82 9.60
C ALA A 189 17.29 -7.04 8.69
N ILE A 190 18.45 -7.18 8.03
CA ILE A 190 18.79 -8.37 7.22
C ILE A 190 18.70 -9.65 8.06
N ASN A 191 19.28 -9.66 9.26
CA ASN A 191 19.22 -10.80 10.18
C ASN A 191 17.76 -11.14 10.54
N GLY A 192 16.96 -10.13 10.89
CA GLY A 192 15.54 -10.26 11.22
C GLY A 192 14.73 -10.87 10.08
N ILE A 193 14.87 -10.31 8.86
CA ILE A 193 14.22 -10.79 7.64
C ILE A 193 14.59 -12.24 7.36
N ARG A 194 15.90 -12.56 7.30
CA ARG A 194 16.38 -13.90 6.92
C ARG A 194 16.08 -14.98 7.95
N ALA A 195 16.00 -14.64 9.24
CA ALA A 195 15.59 -15.57 10.29
C ALA A 195 14.14 -16.11 10.12
N THR A 196 13.30 -15.48 9.28
CA THR A 196 11.94 -15.98 8.97
C THR A 196 11.90 -17.08 7.91
N GLY A 197 13.00 -17.28 7.18
CA GLY A 197 13.08 -18.06 5.95
C GLY A 197 12.84 -17.27 4.65
N ALA A 198 12.56 -15.95 4.73
CA ALA A 198 12.32 -15.09 3.57
C ALA A 198 13.55 -14.99 2.64
N LYS A 199 13.33 -15.22 1.34
CA LYS A 199 14.37 -15.25 0.28
C LYS A 199 14.33 -14.04 -0.68
N GLN A 200 13.35 -13.16 -0.50
CA GLN A 200 13.09 -11.93 -1.27
C GLN A 200 14.32 -11.03 -1.37
N LEU A 201 14.33 -10.15 -2.37
CA LEU A 201 15.31 -9.06 -2.45
C LEU A 201 15.18 -8.15 -1.23
N ILE A 202 16.33 -7.83 -0.62
CA ILE A 202 16.45 -6.79 0.40
C ILE A 202 17.18 -5.60 -0.24
N LEU A 203 16.73 -4.39 0.06
CA LEU A 203 17.38 -3.13 -0.31
C LEU A 203 17.86 -2.43 0.96
N ALA A 204 19.15 -2.07 0.99
CA ALA A 204 19.77 -1.41 2.15
C ALA A 204 20.20 0.02 1.80
N PRO A 205 19.70 1.04 2.52
CA PRO A 205 20.14 2.42 2.34
C PRO A 205 21.53 2.67 2.95
N GLY A 206 22.15 3.77 2.56
CA GLY A 206 23.28 4.39 3.24
C GLY A 206 22.85 5.37 4.33
N ASN A 207 23.81 6.17 4.79
CA ASN A 207 23.57 7.42 5.50
C ASN A 207 23.44 8.57 4.46
N ASP A 208 23.38 9.82 4.94
CA ASP A 208 23.45 11.03 4.12
C ASP A 208 22.35 11.07 3.04
N TRP A 209 21.09 10.85 3.49
CA TRP A 209 19.87 10.75 2.66
C TRP A 209 19.94 9.61 1.64
N THR A 210 20.80 8.61 1.90
CA THR A 210 21.15 7.54 0.96
C THR A 210 21.57 8.05 -0.43
N GLY A 211 22.11 9.27 -0.51
CA GLY A 211 22.41 9.96 -1.76
C GLY A 211 23.43 9.24 -2.64
N GLY A 212 23.16 9.17 -3.94
CA GLY A 212 24.08 8.59 -4.92
C GLY A 212 25.34 9.45 -5.11
N HIS A 213 25.15 10.76 -5.25
CA HIS A 213 26.19 11.80 -5.24
C HIS A 213 27.05 11.79 -3.97
N SER A 214 26.45 11.57 -2.80
CA SER A 214 27.13 11.64 -1.50
C SER A 214 27.82 10.33 -1.10
N TRP A 215 27.57 9.21 -1.80
CA TRP A 215 27.95 7.87 -1.34
C TRP A 215 29.44 7.66 -0.99
N THR A 216 30.35 8.49 -1.50
CA THR A 216 31.80 8.33 -1.38
C THR A 216 32.53 9.65 -1.15
N GLY A 217 33.75 9.58 -0.60
CA GLY A 217 34.73 10.67 -0.67
C GLY A 217 34.78 11.62 0.52
N HIS A 218 33.89 11.47 1.51
CA HIS A 218 33.88 12.24 2.76
C HIS A 218 33.92 11.34 4.01
N VAL A 219 34.16 11.96 5.17
CA VAL A 219 34.20 11.26 6.48
C VAL A 219 32.80 10.76 6.86
N ASN A 220 32.70 9.51 7.28
CA ASN A 220 31.45 8.77 7.50
C ASN A 220 30.69 8.37 6.21
N ALA A 221 31.22 8.56 5.01
CA ALA A 221 30.50 8.20 3.79
C ALA A 221 30.00 6.73 3.79
N SER A 222 28.79 6.49 3.28
CA SER A 222 28.14 5.17 3.20
C SER A 222 29.04 4.05 2.66
N SER A 223 29.90 4.39 1.69
CA SER A 223 30.92 3.51 1.12
C SER A 223 31.97 2.94 2.07
N GLU A 224 32.18 3.54 3.26
CA GLU A 224 33.07 3.02 4.30
C GLU A 224 32.51 1.76 4.98
N TYR A 225 31.19 1.58 4.99
CA TYR A 225 30.50 0.53 5.75
C TYR A 225 29.64 -0.42 4.92
N MET A 226 28.88 0.05 3.93
CA MET A 226 27.80 -0.77 3.36
C MET A 226 28.26 -1.99 2.56
N TYR A 227 29.54 -2.05 2.12
CA TYR A 227 30.12 -3.26 1.51
C TYR A 227 30.35 -4.41 2.51
N LYS A 228 30.26 -4.13 3.82
CA LYS A 228 30.42 -5.11 4.90
C LYS A 228 29.12 -5.87 5.21
N LEU A 229 27.98 -5.44 4.64
CA LEU A 229 26.67 -6.07 4.88
C LEU A 229 26.65 -7.51 4.34
N ASN A 230 26.29 -8.45 5.20
CA ASN A 230 26.22 -9.87 4.85
C ASN A 230 24.77 -10.36 4.87
N ASP A 231 24.20 -10.52 3.68
CA ASP A 231 23.02 -11.36 3.47
C ASP A 231 23.45 -12.83 3.22
N PRO A 232 23.00 -13.81 4.03
CA PRO A 232 23.24 -15.23 3.77
C PRO A 232 22.56 -15.74 2.48
N ALA A 233 21.45 -15.13 2.03
CA ALA A 233 20.77 -15.53 0.80
C ALA A 233 21.40 -14.93 -0.48
N LYS A 234 22.39 -14.04 -0.34
CA LYS A 234 23.09 -13.32 -1.43
C LYS A 234 22.11 -12.64 -2.41
N ASN A 235 21.03 -12.08 -1.87
CA ASN A 235 19.97 -11.39 -2.57
C ASN A 235 19.70 -10.02 -1.91
N LEU A 236 20.78 -9.26 -1.74
CA LEU A 236 20.84 -7.90 -1.20
C LEU A 236 21.29 -6.94 -2.31
N ALA A 237 20.68 -5.77 -2.39
CA ALA A 237 21.17 -4.63 -3.15
C ALA A 237 21.19 -3.38 -2.26
N ILE A 238 21.88 -2.34 -2.73
CA ILE A 238 21.87 -1.01 -2.13
C ILE A 238 20.67 -0.21 -2.66
N GLU A 239 20.04 0.58 -1.81
CA GLU A 239 19.09 1.62 -2.22
C GLU A 239 19.81 2.96 -2.23
N VAL A 240 19.73 3.73 -3.31
CA VAL A 240 20.24 5.11 -3.36
C VAL A 240 19.17 6.05 -3.91
N HIS A 241 19.19 7.30 -3.46
CA HIS A 241 18.31 8.36 -3.94
C HIS A 241 19.14 9.37 -4.74
N GLU A 242 18.56 9.93 -5.81
CA GLU A 242 19.29 10.86 -6.66
C GLU A 242 18.33 11.83 -7.38
N TYR A 243 18.16 13.02 -6.80
CA TYR A 243 17.52 14.15 -7.48
C TYR A 243 18.56 14.99 -8.22
N LEU A 244 18.07 15.75 -9.20
CA LEU A 244 18.90 16.43 -10.20
C LEU A 244 18.90 17.95 -10.02
N ASP A 245 18.26 18.48 -8.98
CA ASP A 245 18.25 19.90 -8.63
C ASP A 245 19.50 20.33 -7.85
N SER A 246 19.67 21.64 -7.63
CA SER A 246 20.95 22.27 -7.28
C SER A 246 21.64 21.73 -6.03
N ASP A 247 20.87 21.24 -5.06
CA ASP A 247 21.30 20.69 -3.79
C ASP A 247 20.90 19.22 -3.61
N TYR A 248 20.50 18.54 -4.69
CA TYR A 248 20.07 17.13 -4.73
C TYR A 248 18.86 16.80 -3.83
N SER A 249 18.13 17.81 -3.32
CA SER A 249 17.05 17.62 -2.34
C SER A 249 15.68 17.27 -2.95
N GLY A 250 15.53 17.36 -4.27
CA GLY A 250 14.26 17.14 -4.94
C GLY A 250 13.21 18.21 -4.66
N THR A 251 13.59 19.41 -4.23
CA THR A 251 12.64 20.48 -3.86
C THR A 251 12.52 21.58 -4.91
N HIS A 252 13.53 21.81 -5.76
CA HIS A 252 13.56 22.90 -6.74
C HIS A 252 13.06 22.49 -8.13
N ALA A 253 12.52 23.43 -8.90
CA ALA A 253 11.99 23.18 -10.24
C ALA A 253 13.06 22.82 -11.29
N GLU A 254 14.29 23.34 -11.13
CA GLU A 254 15.33 23.29 -12.16
C GLU A 254 16.39 22.22 -11.89
N CYS A 255 16.49 21.25 -12.81
CA CYS A 255 17.52 20.24 -12.78
C CYS A 255 18.85 20.84 -13.28
N THR A 256 19.86 20.87 -12.43
CA THR A 256 21.17 21.48 -12.68
C THR A 256 22.34 20.53 -12.46
N GLN A 257 22.09 19.33 -11.91
CA GLN A 257 23.09 18.35 -11.54
C GLN A 257 23.00 17.11 -12.46
N PRO A 258 24.03 16.81 -13.29
CA PRO A 258 23.97 15.71 -14.24
C PRO A 258 24.19 14.35 -13.57
N GLY A 259 23.09 13.64 -13.29
CA GLY A 259 23.05 12.32 -12.64
C GLY A 259 24.15 11.30 -13.04
N PRO A 260 24.55 11.15 -14.33
CA PRO A 260 25.66 10.27 -14.72
C PRO A 260 27.01 10.62 -14.08
N SER A 261 27.25 11.90 -13.76
CA SER A 261 28.46 12.37 -13.08
C SER A 261 28.36 12.15 -11.58
N ASN A 262 27.20 12.49 -11.00
CA ASN A 262 26.88 12.29 -9.59
C ASN A 262 27.08 10.81 -9.18
N LEU A 263 26.48 9.91 -9.95
CA LEU A 263 26.52 8.46 -9.72
C LEU A 263 27.86 7.80 -10.12
N ALA A 264 28.81 8.53 -10.71
CA ALA A 264 30.06 7.95 -11.21
C ALA A 264 30.90 7.27 -10.11
N ALA A 265 31.00 7.91 -8.94
CA ALA A 265 31.78 7.38 -7.82
C ALA A 265 31.08 6.19 -7.13
N LEU A 266 29.75 6.24 -6.97
CA LEU A 266 28.93 5.11 -6.55
C LEU A 266 29.13 3.91 -7.50
N THR A 267 28.99 4.11 -8.82
CA THR A 267 29.15 3.05 -9.82
C THR A 267 30.53 2.39 -9.74
N ALA A 268 31.59 3.18 -9.54
CA ALA A 268 32.95 2.65 -9.35
C ALA A 268 33.08 1.83 -8.05
N TRP A 269 32.43 2.25 -6.97
CA TRP A 269 32.39 1.52 -5.70
C TRP A 269 31.58 0.22 -5.80
N LEU A 270 30.40 0.24 -6.46
CA LEU A 270 29.59 -0.95 -6.72
C LEU A 270 30.37 -1.99 -7.53
N LYS A 271 31.06 -1.57 -8.60
CA LYS A 271 31.98 -2.40 -9.41
C LYS A 271 33.09 -3.01 -8.56
N LYS A 272 33.76 -2.21 -7.72
CA LYS A 272 34.86 -2.63 -6.85
C LYS A 272 34.47 -3.76 -5.88
N TYR A 273 33.24 -3.73 -5.35
CA TYR A 273 32.77 -4.69 -4.34
C TYR A 273 31.79 -5.75 -4.90
N GLY A 274 31.51 -5.76 -6.21
CA GLY A 274 30.59 -6.71 -6.85
C GLY A 274 29.12 -6.54 -6.43
N LEU A 275 28.74 -5.34 -6.00
CA LEU A 275 27.42 -5.02 -5.45
C LEU A 275 26.45 -4.57 -6.55
N LYS A 276 25.15 -4.56 -6.20
CA LYS A 276 24.06 -4.04 -7.04
C LYS A 276 23.32 -2.91 -6.34
N ALA A 277 22.73 -1.99 -7.09
CA ALA A 277 21.96 -0.88 -6.55
C ALA A 277 20.64 -0.64 -7.32
N ILE A 278 19.65 -0.06 -6.63
CA ILE A 278 18.43 0.50 -7.21
C ILE A 278 18.39 2.01 -6.89
N VAL A 279 17.94 2.83 -7.84
CA VAL A 279 17.62 4.24 -7.55
C VAL A 279 16.19 4.28 -6.99
N GLY A 280 16.06 4.30 -5.65
CA GLY A 280 14.79 4.22 -4.94
C GLY A 280 13.90 5.43 -5.22
N GLU A 281 14.50 6.62 -5.26
CA GLU A 281 13.80 7.87 -5.55
C GLU A 281 14.63 8.76 -6.50
N THR A 282 13.92 9.41 -7.41
CA THR A 282 14.43 10.43 -8.33
C THR A 282 13.26 11.18 -8.96
N GLY A 283 13.47 12.43 -9.37
CA GLY A 283 12.43 13.31 -9.92
C GLY A 283 13.01 14.50 -10.66
N GLY A 284 12.12 15.37 -11.16
CA GLY A 284 12.48 16.63 -11.81
C GLY A 284 11.24 17.44 -12.20
N GLY A 285 11.41 18.76 -12.31
CA GLY A 285 10.32 19.67 -12.61
C GLY A 285 9.73 19.53 -14.02
N GLN A 286 8.59 20.18 -14.27
CA GLN A 286 7.87 20.17 -15.55
C GLN A 286 8.53 21.00 -16.68
N ASN A 287 9.86 20.87 -16.86
CA ASN A 287 10.61 21.55 -17.90
C ASN A 287 11.44 20.58 -18.78
N ALA A 288 11.74 21.02 -20.01
CA ALA A 288 12.41 20.20 -21.01
C ALA A 288 13.84 19.77 -20.61
N ASN A 289 14.49 20.53 -19.74
CA ASN A 289 15.83 20.27 -19.20
C ASN A 289 15.80 19.10 -18.21
N CYS A 290 14.91 19.12 -17.22
CA CYS A 290 14.65 18.00 -16.33
C CYS A 290 14.26 16.72 -17.09
N TYR A 291 13.38 16.83 -18.11
CA TYR A 291 13.04 15.66 -18.93
C TYR A 291 14.28 15.05 -19.62
N ALA A 292 15.22 15.90 -20.07
CA ALA A 292 16.47 15.45 -20.68
C ALA A 292 17.41 14.78 -19.66
N GLN A 293 17.65 15.41 -18.51
CA GLN A 293 18.56 14.88 -17.48
C GLN A 293 18.02 13.59 -16.82
N ILE A 294 16.70 13.46 -16.61
CA ILE A 294 16.08 12.19 -16.19
C ILE A 294 16.40 11.08 -17.20
N LYS A 295 16.16 11.31 -18.50
CA LYS A 295 16.50 10.32 -19.55
C LYS A 295 17.99 10.01 -19.57
N GLU A 296 18.85 10.99 -19.41
CA GLU A 296 20.31 10.80 -19.39
C GLU A 296 20.73 9.91 -18.21
N MET A 297 20.23 10.18 -17.00
CA MET A 297 20.48 9.35 -15.83
C MET A 297 19.92 7.93 -16.01
N LEU A 298 18.66 7.78 -16.42
CA LEU A 298 18.04 6.46 -16.62
C LEU A 298 18.77 5.64 -17.71
N ASN A 299 19.28 6.29 -18.75
CA ASN A 299 20.14 5.66 -19.76
C ASN A 299 21.51 5.26 -19.20
N TYR A 300 22.08 6.05 -18.28
CA TYR A 300 23.31 5.70 -17.56
C TYR A 300 23.12 4.50 -16.63
N LEU A 301 21.98 4.41 -15.91
CA LEU A 301 21.62 3.21 -15.15
C LEU A 301 21.52 2.00 -16.08
N ALA A 302 20.81 2.15 -17.20
CA ALA A 302 20.65 1.12 -18.23
C ALA A 302 21.92 0.84 -19.08
N ALA A 303 23.05 1.45 -18.75
CA ALA A 303 24.36 1.20 -19.36
C ALA A 303 25.38 0.58 -18.37
N ASN A 304 25.01 0.40 -17.09
CA ASN A 304 25.89 -0.12 -16.04
C ASN A 304 25.20 -1.31 -15.34
N ASP A 305 25.76 -2.52 -15.47
CA ASP A 305 25.21 -3.77 -14.93
C ASP A 305 25.00 -3.76 -13.40
N GLU A 306 25.56 -2.80 -12.70
CA GLU A 306 25.41 -2.55 -11.26
C GLU A 306 23.98 -2.14 -10.90
N TYR A 307 23.28 -1.42 -11.78
CA TYR A 307 21.94 -0.94 -11.50
C TYR A 307 20.88 -1.96 -11.92
N ILE A 308 20.05 -2.35 -10.96
CA ILE A 308 18.99 -3.35 -11.16
C ILE A 308 17.63 -2.69 -11.36
N GLY A 309 17.52 -1.39 -11.11
CA GLY A 309 16.26 -0.68 -11.26
C GLY A 309 16.25 0.80 -10.88
N TRP A 310 15.06 1.37 -11.02
CA TRP A 310 14.71 2.73 -10.60
C TRP A 310 13.20 2.86 -10.29
N THR A 311 12.86 3.80 -9.42
CA THR A 311 11.48 4.20 -9.08
C THR A 311 11.36 5.72 -9.05
N GLY A 312 10.46 6.30 -9.85
CA GLY A 312 10.23 7.75 -9.89
C GLY A 312 9.42 8.25 -8.70
N TRP A 313 9.77 9.40 -8.12
CA TRP A 313 9.08 9.99 -6.96
C TRP A 313 8.21 11.19 -7.39
N ALA A 314 6.90 11.23 -7.12
CA ALA A 314 6.01 10.14 -6.68
C ALA A 314 4.59 10.26 -7.24
N ALA A 315 3.91 9.12 -7.34
CA ALA A 315 2.45 8.97 -7.41
C ALA A 315 1.87 8.87 -5.98
N GLY A 316 0.55 8.70 -5.86
CA GLY A 316 -0.12 8.48 -4.59
C GLY A 316 -1.48 9.19 -4.45
N PRO A 317 -2.46 8.58 -3.75
CA PRO A 317 -3.86 9.02 -3.77
C PRO A 317 -4.15 10.34 -3.05
N LEU A 318 -3.26 10.82 -2.19
CA LEU A 318 -3.50 11.98 -1.30
C LEU A 318 -2.72 13.24 -1.65
N TRP A 319 -1.98 13.27 -2.76
CA TRP A 319 -1.32 14.49 -3.22
C TRP A 319 -2.31 15.58 -3.62
N GLY A 320 -3.44 15.25 -4.26
CA GLY A 320 -4.44 16.23 -4.70
C GLY A 320 -3.85 17.27 -5.69
N THR A 321 -3.64 18.51 -5.21
CA THR A 321 -2.92 19.58 -5.94
C THR A 321 -1.59 19.97 -5.29
N PHE A 322 -1.08 19.17 -4.35
CA PHE A 322 0.29 19.31 -3.86
C PHE A 322 1.27 18.63 -4.83
N ARG A 323 2.52 19.12 -4.81
CA ARG A 323 3.65 18.57 -5.57
C ARG A 323 4.24 17.37 -4.84
N SER A 324 4.68 16.34 -5.56
CA SER A 324 5.49 15.26 -4.97
C SER A 324 6.99 15.54 -4.97
N CYS A 325 7.49 16.36 -5.91
CA CYS A 325 8.84 16.93 -5.85
C CYS A 325 8.92 18.24 -6.63
N CYS A 326 10.08 18.87 -6.58
CA CYS A 326 10.65 19.68 -7.65
C CYS A 326 9.83 20.91 -8.09
N GLY A 327 9.57 21.83 -7.17
CA GLY A 327 8.91 23.13 -7.45
C GLY A 327 7.38 23.09 -7.56
N ASP A 328 6.75 24.25 -7.35
CA ASP A 328 5.30 24.41 -7.15
C ASP A 328 4.42 23.85 -8.29
N ASP A 329 4.89 23.97 -9.53
CA ASP A 329 4.13 23.60 -10.73
C ASP A 329 4.18 22.09 -11.07
N SER A 330 4.96 21.28 -10.35
CA SER A 330 5.28 19.94 -10.84
C SER A 330 4.19 18.88 -10.65
N GLY A 331 3.27 19.11 -9.70
CA GLY A 331 2.20 18.16 -9.38
C GLY A 331 2.74 16.82 -8.88
N ASN A 332 1.97 15.75 -9.09
CA ASN A 332 2.39 14.38 -8.77
C ASN A 332 2.26 13.46 -10.01
N LEU A 333 2.76 12.22 -9.91
CA LEU A 333 2.86 11.29 -11.03
C LEU A 333 1.59 10.45 -11.28
N GLU A 334 0.48 10.64 -10.55
CA GLU A 334 -0.78 9.94 -10.82
C GLU A 334 -1.46 10.42 -12.13
N PRO A 335 -1.94 9.50 -12.99
CA PRO A 335 -2.77 9.82 -14.16
C PRO A 335 -3.97 10.73 -13.85
N GLY A 336 -4.18 11.76 -14.68
CA GLY A 336 -5.35 12.64 -14.58
C GLY A 336 -5.28 13.69 -13.45
N THR A 337 -4.16 13.78 -12.74
CA THR A 337 -3.91 14.88 -11.79
C THR A 337 -3.48 16.17 -12.50
N LYS A 338 -3.11 17.19 -11.72
CA LYS A 338 -2.73 18.52 -12.21
C LYS A 338 -1.46 19.02 -11.52
N ALA A 339 -0.79 19.97 -12.17
CA ALA A 339 0.16 20.87 -11.54
C ALA A 339 -0.47 21.58 -10.32
N GLY A 340 0.35 22.02 -9.36
CA GLY A 340 -0.16 22.64 -8.13
C GLY A 340 -0.90 23.97 -8.35
N ASN A 341 -0.58 24.66 -9.45
CA ASN A 341 -1.30 25.84 -9.94
C ASN A 341 -2.69 25.52 -10.56
N GLY A 342 -3.12 24.25 -10.61
CA GLY A 342 -4.40 23.78 -11.16
C GLY A 342 -4.60 23.99 -12.67
N SER A 343 -3.59 24.52 -13.37
CA SER A 343 -3.70 25.11 -14.71
C SER A 343 -2.95 24.33 -15.80
N ILE A 344 -2.02 23.45 -15.40
CA ILE A 344 -1.23 22.58 -16.29
C ILE A 344 -1.53 21.10 -15.93
N PRO A 345 -1.46 20.14 -16.87
CA PRO A 345 -1.56 18.70 -16.57
C PRO A 345 -0.58 18.23 -15.48
N GLY A 346 -0.88 17.09 -14.86
CA GLY A 346 -0.08 16.53 -13.79
C GLY A 346 1.29 16.02 -14.25
N GLY A 347 2.10 15.57 -13.29
CA GLY A 347 3.39 14.93 -13.54
C GLY A 347 3.27 13.70 -14.43
N TYR A 348 2.13 13.01 -14.46
CA TYR A 348 1.89 11.86 -15.33
C TYR A 348 1.91 12.20 -16.83
N GLU A 349 1.28 13.31 -17.21
CA GLU A 349 1.22 13.80 -18.59
C GLU A 349 2.49 14.57 -19.00
N THR A 350 3.35 14.94 -18.04
CA THR A 350 4.49 15.84 -18.23
C THR A 350 5.82 15.17 -17.90
N THR A 351 6.31 15.21 -16.65
CA THR A 351 7.59 14.64 -16.21
C THR A 351 7.68 13.14 -16.46
N TRP A 352 6.65 12.37 -16.10
CA TRP A 352 6.56 10.94 -16.38
C TRP A 352 6.53 10.67 -17.88
N ALA A 353 5.71 11.40 -18.63
CA ALA A 353 5.55 11.20 -20.07
C ALA A 353 6.83 11.48 -20.89
N ASN A 354 7.61 12.48 -20.49
CA ASN A 354 8.72 13.01 -21.28
C ASN A 354 10.11 12.62 -20.71
N GLY A 355 10.21 12.33 -19.41
CA GLY A 355 11.42 11.88 -18.72
C GLY A 355 11.45 10.36 -18.53
N PHE A 356 10.49 9.81 -17.79
CA PHE A 356 10.52 8.40 -17.37
C PHE A 356 10.05 7.40 -18.44
N ARG A 357 8.84 7.60 -18.99
CA ARG A 357 8.20 6.69 -19.96
C ARG A 357 9.09 6.32 -21.16
N PRO A 358 9.87 7.24 -21.77
CA PRO A 358 10.75 6.90 -22.90
C PRO A 358 11.90 5.93 -22.55
N SER A 359 12.28 5.85 -21.27
CA SER A 359 13.37 5.00 -20.77
C SER A 359 12.88 3.72 -20.06
N ILE A 360 11.58 3.41 -20.10
CA ILE A 360 11.05 2.13 -19.58
C ILE A 360 11.59 0.95 -20.43
N PRO A 361 12.29 -0.02 -19.84
CA PRO A 361 12.81 -1.17 -20.58
C PRO A 361 11.70 -2.04 -21.18
N LYS A 362 11.88 -2.46 -22.44
CA LYS A 362 10.97 -3.39 -23.14
C LYS A 362 10.89 -4.79 -22.52
N THR A 363 11.77 -5.11 -21.57
CA THR A 363 11.79 -6.41 -20.87
C THR A 363 12.19 -6.21 -19.42
N LEU A 364 11.20 -6.26 -18.54
CA LEU A 364 11.33 -6.19 -17.08
C LEU A 364 11.06 -7.56 -16.45
N LYS A 365 11.42 -7.75 -15.19
CA LYS A 365 11.10 -8.97 -14.43
C LYS A 365 9.57 -9.07 -14.23
N ARG A 366 8.95 -10.23 -14.50
CA ARG A 366 7.48 -10.44 -14.36
C ARG A 366 7.08 -11.62 -13.46
N SER A 367 8.01 -12.54 -13.17
CA SER A 367 7.72 -13.79 -12.46
C SER A 367 8.91 -14.28 -11.64
N GLY A 368 8.63 -15.18 -10.69
CA GLY A 368 9.58 -15.70 -9.71
C GLY A 368 9.88 -14.70 -8.59
N ILE A 369 10.50 -15.19 -7.53
CA ILE A 369 10.88 -14.38 -6.37
C ILE A 369 11.70 -13.13 -6.74
N SER A 370 11.43 -12.04 -6.04
CA SER A 370 12.19 -10.80 -6.12
C SER A 370 13.69 -11.08 -5.91
N SER A 371 14.49 -10.72 -6.91
CA SER A 371 15.92 -11.04 -6.93
C SER A 371 16.62 -10.35 -8.10
N TRP A 372 17.83 -9.85 -7.84
CA TRP A 372 18.70 -9.29 -8.87
C TRP A 372 19.45 -10.37 -9.65
N ASN A 373 19.93 -11.41 -8.96
CA ASN A 373 20.54 -12.55 -9.61
C ASN A 373 19.43 -13.48 -10.13
N PRO A 374 19.37 -13.83 -11.42
CA PRO A 374 18.50 -14.90 -11.89
C PRO A 374 18.98 -16.24 -11.31
N GLN A 375 18.44 -16.60 -10.15
CA GLN A 375 18.68 -17.88 -9.49
C GLN A 375 18.55 -19.02 -10.52
N PRO A 376 19.53 -19.94 -10.60
CA PRO A 376 19.46 -21.03 -11.55
C PRO A 376 18.21 -21.85 -11.26
N ARG A 377 17.36 -22.06 -12.28
CA ARG A 377 16.25 -23.00 -12.18
C ARG A 377 16.81 -24.35 -11.73
N GLY A 378 16.31 -24.88 -10.62
CA GLY A 378 16.79 -26.14 -10.05
C GLY A 378 16.83 -27.21 -11.13
N LYS A 379 17.94 -27.95 -11.20
CA LYS A 379 18.07 -29.00 -12.22
C LYS A 379 17.06 -30.10 -11.90
N LEU A 380 16.49 -30.68 -12.96
CA LEU A 380 15.51 -31.78 -12.84
C LEU A 380 16.10 -33.05 -12.19
N SER A 381 17.43 -33.10 -12.00
CA SER A 381 18.13 -34.12 -11.21
C SER A 381 17.65 -34.22 -9.77
N ASP A 382 17.29 -33.10 -9.15
CA ASP A 382 17.19 -32.99 -7.70
C ASP A 382 15.84 -33.56 -7.18
N LEU A 383 14.88 -33.75 -8.10
CA LEU A 383 13.61 -34.45 -7.87
C LEU A 383 13.76 -35.97 -7.72
N ASN A 384 14.80 -36.58 -8.30
CA ASN A 384 15.00 -38.04 -8.27
C ASN A 384 15.48 -38.57 -6.91
N ALA A 385 15.75 -37.69 -5.94
CA ALA A 385 16.14 -38.06 -4.58
C ALA A 385 14.94 -38.26 -3.62
N LEU A 386 13.72 -37.91 -4.03
CA LEU A 386 12.53 -37.89 -3.18
C LEU A 386 11.39 -38.81 -3.66
N VAL A 387 11.59 -39.58 -4.74
CA VAL A 387 10.59 -40.51 -5.29
C VAL A 387 11.17 -41.92 -5.35
N ARG A 388 11.34 -42.52 -4.17
CA ARG A 388 11.63 -43.95 -3.96
C ARG A 388 11.03 -44.46 -2.65
N ASP A 389 9.70 -44.51 -2.62
CA ASP A 389 8.97 -45.64 -2.03
C ASP A 389 7.53 -45.70 -2.59
N ASP A 390 6.94 -46.87 -2.42
CA ASP A 390 5.61 -47.40 -2.75
C ASP A 390 4.38 -46.45 -2.78
N SER A 391 3.29 -46.74 -3.50
CA SER A 391 3.05 -47.77 -4.54
C SER A 391 1.71 -47.56 -5.29
N ALA A 392 1.70 -47.88 -6.60
CA ALA A 392 0.64 -48.51 -7.41
C ALA A 392 -0.83 -47.98 -7.47
N ASP A 393 -1.46 -48.30 -8.62
CA ASP A 393 -2.90 -48.33 -8.94
C ASP A 393 -3.72 -47.01 -8.87
N SER A 394 -4.59 -46.64 -9.84
CA SER A 394 -5.11 -47.33 -11.05
C SER A 394 -5.27 -46.37 -12.26
N PHE A 395 -5.49 -46.91 -13.47
CA PHE A 395 -5.52 -46.19 -14.77
C PHE A 395 -6.93 -45.98 -15.38
N ARG A 396 -7.10 -44.84 -16.10
CA ARG A 396 -7.97 -44.58 -17.30
C ARG A 396 -9.51 -44.72 -17.23
N TYR A 397 -10.23 -43.71 -17.75
CA TYR A 397 -10.88 -43.59 -19.09
C TYR A 397 -11.46 -42.13 -19.18
N ILE A 398 -11.44 -41.30 -20.24
CA ILE A 398 -11.88 -41.38 -21.66
C ILE A 398 -13.42 -41.39 -21.81
N SER A 399 -14.13 -40.57 -22.63
CA SER A 399 -13.89 -39.25 -23.32
C SER A 399 -15.16 -38.76 -24.07
N ASN A 400 -15.27 -37.45 -24.42
CA ASN A 400 -16.23 -36.85 -25.40
C ASN A 400 -17.74 -36.84 -24.98
N ALA A 401 -18.70 -36.11 -25.58
CA ALA A 401 -18.75 -35.27 -26.80
C ALA A 401 -19.73 -34.04 -26.69
N HIS A 402 -19.97 -33.30 -27.80
CA HIS A 402 -20.74 -32.04 -27.86
C HIS A 402 -22.29 -32.16 -27.96
N GLY A 403 -23.03 -31.14 -27.49
CA GLY A 403 -23.57 -30.12 -28.42
C GLY A 403 -25.10 -29.80 -28.56
N ARG A 404 -25.42 -28.49 -28.53
CA ARG A 404 -26.53 -27.72 -29.19
C ARG A 404 -27.96 -27.64 -28.55
N ARG A 405 -28.45 -26.38 -28.46
CA ARG A 405 -29.79 -25.77 -28.80
C ARG A 405 -31.11 -26.56 -28.55
N GLY A 406 -32.25 -25.99 -28.14
CA GLY A 406 -32.62 -24.61 -27.75
C GLY A 406 -34.03 -24.16 -28.25
N ALA A 407 -34.72 -23.28 -27.47
CA ALA A 407 -35.95 -22.49 -27.76
C ALA A 407 -37.37 -23.09 -27.49
N ASP A 408 -38.32 -22.14 -27.26
CA ASP A 408 -39.81 -22.17 -27.36
C ASP A 408 -40.69 -22.95 -26.33
N LEU A 409 -41.92 -22.52 -25.92
CA LEU A 409 -42.57 -21.19 -25.75
C LEU A 409 -43.97 -21.31 -25.01
N PHE A 410 -44.47 -20.18 -24.44
CA PHE A 410 -45.88 -19.84 -24.03
C PHE A 410 -46.66 -20.55 -22.87
N MET A 411 -47.23 -19.70 -21.96
CA MET A 411 -48.64 -19.51 -21.46
C MET A 411 -49.60 -20.70 -21.17
N GLU A 412 -50.61 -20.65 -20.27
CA GLU A 412 -51.27 -19.53 -19.54
C GLU A 412 -51.89 -19.96 -18.15
N THR A 413 -52.65 -19.06 -17.49
CA THR A 413 -53.41 -19.21 -16.21
C THR A 413 -54.59 -20.22 -16.28
N THR A 414 -55.31 -20.66 -15.21
CA THR A 414 -55.79 -19.96 -13.99
C THR A 414 -56.31 -20.93 -12.88
N THR A 415 -56.61 -20.37 -11.70
CA THR A 415 -57.51 -20.90 -10.63
C THR A 415 -57.09 -22.15 -9.83
N ALA A 416 -57.64 -22.27 -8.62
CA ALA A 416 -57.24 -23.26 -7.61
C ALA A 416 -58.45 -23.83 -6.87
N GLU A 417 -58.34 -25.06 -6.39
CA GLU A 417 -59.25 -25.64 -5.41
C GLU A 417 -58.48 -26.58 -4.47
N SER A 418 -58.78 -26.56 -3.17
CA SER A 418 -57.96 -27.23 -2.15
C SER A 418 -58.68 -28.41 -1.52
N THR A 419 -58.16 -29.62 -1.70
CA THR A 419 -58.50 -30.80 -0.88
C THR A 419 -57.25 -31.50 -0.39
N SER A 420 -57.35 -32.11 0.79
CA SER A 420 -56.20 -32.55 1.59
C SER A 420 -55.67 -33.92 1.19
N GLY A 421 -54.46 -33.96 0.63
CA GLY A 421 -53.59 -35.14 0.59
C GLY A 421 -52.25 -34.81 1.23
N MET A 422 -51.65 -35.75 1.99
CA MET A 422 -50.29 -35.55 2.52
C MET A 422 -49.28 -35.51 1.34
N PRO A 423 -48.47 -34.46 1.20
CA PRO A 423 -47.40 -34.45 0.21
C PRO A 423 -46.36 -35.50 0.58
N GLN A 424 -46.15 -36.49 -0.29
CA GLN A 424 -44.91 -37.27 -0.27
C GLN A 424 -43.75 -36.28 -0.40
N THR A 425 -42.72 -36.41 0.44
CA THR A 425 -41.52 -35.58 0.33
C THR A 425 -40.71 -36.01 -0.89
N THR A 426 -41.11 -35.54 -2.07
CA THR A 426 -40.31 -35.63 -3.28
C THR A 426 -38.96 -34.98 -2.98
N LEU A 427 -37.89 -35.77 -3.12
CA LEU A 427 -36.53 -35.29 -2.92
C LEU A 427 -36.13 -34.44 -4.13
N VAL A 428 -36.60 -33.19 -4.14
CA VAL A 428 -36.12 -32.16 -5.07
C VAL A 428 -34.59 -32.11 -4.92
N PRO A 429 -33.83 -32.36 -6.00
CA PRO A 429 -32.38 -32.30 -5.93
C PRO A 429 -31.95 -30.86 -5.56
N PRO A 430 -30.85 -30.70 -4.80
CA PRO A 430 -30.40 -29.37 -4.40
C PRO A 430 -30.08 -28.52 -5.63
N SER A 431 -30.49 -27.24 -5.60
CA SER A 431 -30.02 -26.25 -6.57
C SER A 431 -28.53 -26.03 -6.34
N ILE A 432 -27.73 -26.37 -7.35
CA ILE A 432 -26.28 -26.22 -7.33
C ILE A 432 -25.97 -24.80 -7.82
N LEU A 433 -25.57 -23.95 -6.88
CA LEU A 433 -25.25 -22.56 -7.15
C LEU A 433 -23.80 -22.41 -7.64
N PRO A 434 -23.48 -21.42 -8.48
CA PRO A 434 -22.12 -21.15 -8.93
C PRO A 434 -21.13 -20.94 -7.77
N PRO A 435 -19.83 -21.25 -7.95
CA PRO A 435 -18.81 -21.02 -6.94
C PRO A 435 -18.53 -19.53 -6.70
N ASP A 436 -18.78 -18.66 -7.68
CA ASP A 436 -18.54 -17.21 -7.62
C ASP A 436 -19.85 -16.44 -7.47
N PHE A 437 -19.88 -15.45 -6.59
CA PHE A 437 -21.04 -14.58 -6.35
C PHE A 437 -21.51 -13.85 -7.63
N LEU A 438 -20.58 -13.48 -8.52
CA LEU A 438 -20.91 -12.73 -9.73
C LEU A 438 -21.63 -13.57 -10.81
N ASP A 439 -21.55 -14.90 -10.71
CA ASP A 439 -22.21 -15.83 -11.63
C ASP A 439 -23.60 -16.27 -11.13
N ALA A 440 -23.97 -15.94 -9.89
CA ALA A 440 -25.16 -16.46 -9.20
C ALA A 440 -26.45 -15.70 -9.55
N ASP A 441 -27.57 -16.43 -9.61
CA ASP A 441 -28.88 -15.84 -9.95
C ASP A 441 -29.42 -14.94 -8.84
N ILE A 442 -30.02 -13.81 -9.23
CA ILE A 442 -30.56 -12.79 -8.32
C ILE A 442 -31.74 -13.35 -7.51
N ASP A 443 -32.61 -14.19 -8.07
CA ASP A 443 -33.72 -14.78 -7.32
C ASP A 443 -33.22 -15.75 -6.23
N ASP A 444 -32.12 -16.48 -6.48
CA ASP A 444 -31.49 -17.34 -5.49
C ASP A 444 -30.77 -16.54 -4.41
N ILE A 445 -30.06 -15.46 -4.76
CA ILE A 445 -29.50 -14.50 -3.79
C ILE A 445 -30.61 -13.89 -2.92
N VAL A 446 -31.76 -13.52 -3.51
CA VAL A 446 -32.93 -13.01 -2.78
C VAL A 446 -33.49 -14.04 -1.81
N ASN A 447 -33.62 -15.30 -2.22
CA ASN A 447 -34.11 -16.38 -1.34
C ASN A 447 -33.17 -16.62 -0.16
N LEU A 448 -31.85 -16.64 -0.40
CA LEU A 448 -30.81 -16.79 0.62
C LEU A 448 -30.81 -15.64 1.64
N ILE A 449 -30.90 -14.39 1.16
CA ILE A 449 -30.96 -13.20 2.03
C ILE A 449 -32.27 -13.17 2.81
N ALA A 450 -33.40 -13.55 2.21
CA ALA A 450 -34.68 -13.63 2.90
C ALA A 450 -34.63 -14.63 4.07
N ASP A 451 -34.18 -15.87 3.86
CA ASP A 451 -34.08 -16.87 4.93
C ASP A 451 -33.09 -16.46 6.04
N MET A 452 -31.98 -15.78 5.69
CA MET A 452 -31.06 -15.21 6.67
C MET A 452 -31.73 -14.14 7.54
N LEU A 453 -32.44 -13.19 6.90
CA LEU A 453 -33.14 -12.10 7.60
C LEU A 453 -34.33 -12.64 8.42
N ASP A 454 -35.12 -13.58 7.91
CA ASP A 454 -36.25 -14.18 8.63
C ASP A 454 -35.80 -14.96 9.87
N ARG A 455 -34.62 -15.60 9.85
CA ARG A 455 -34.02 -16.17 11.08
C ARG A 455 -33.58 -15.08 12.05
N LEU A 456 -32.95 -14.02 11.55
CA LEU A 456 -32.40 -12.95 12.37
C LEU A 456 -33.51 -12.16 13.08
N THR A 457 -34.62 -11.87 12.41
CA THR A 457 -35.82 -11.29 13.02
C THR A 457 -36.47 -12.27 14.00
N SER A 458 -36.67 -13.54 13.63
CA SER A 458 -37.24 -14.57 14.52
C SER A 458 -36.46 -14.77 15.83
N HIS A 459 -35.16 -14.45 15.85
CA HIS A 459 -34.34 -14.44 17.06
C HIS A 459 -34.42 -13.09 17.79
N ASN A 460 -34.23 -11.97 17.09
CA ASN A 460 -34.16 -10.64 17.70
C ASN A 460 -35.52 -10.15 18.24
N ASP A 461 -36.64 -10.61 17.69
CA ASP A 461 -37.99 -10.32 18.20
C ASP A 461 -38.23 -10.89 19.61
N GLN A 462 -37.37 -11.79 20.09
CA GLN A 462 -37.39 -12.33 21.46
C GLN A 462 -36.71 -11.37 22.47
N ILE A 463 -36.02 -10.33 22.00
CA ILE A 463 -35.33 -9.34 22.83
C ILE A 463 -36.33 -8.24 23.22
N PRO A 464 -36.61 -8.01 24.53
CA PRO A 464 -37.56 -7.00 24.95
C PRO A 464 -37.14 -5.57 24.52
N LEU A 465 -37.96 -4.96 23.67
CA LEU A 465 -37.73 -3.61 23.14
C LEU A 465 -37.80 -2.57 24.26
N ARG A 466 -36.68 -1.89 24.51
CA ARG A 466 -36.57 -0.79 25.47
C ARG A 466 -36.84 0.55 24.78
N PRO A 467 -37.50 1.54 25.41
CA PRO A 467 -37.75 2.86 24.81
C PRO A 467 -36.47 3.55 24.31
N GLU A 468 -35.35 3.35 25.00
CA GLU A 468 -34.05 3.94 24.70
C GLU A 468 -33.36 3.32 23.47
N ALA A 469 -33.86 2.18 22.97
CA ALA A 469 -33.35 1.47 21.80
C ALA A 469 -34.12 1.80 20.49
N LEU A 470 -35.11 2.70 20.54
CA LEU A 470 -35.92 3.09 19.39
C LEU A 470 -35.14 3.93 18.37
N THR A 471 -34.84 3.33 17.22
CA THR A 471 -34.31 4.00 16.01
C THR A 471 -35.44 4.40 15.06
N ARG A 472 -35.23 5.34 14.12
CA ARG A 472 -36.28 5.73 13.14
C ARG A 472 -36.65 4.60 12.17
N PHE A 473 -35.80 3.58 12.09
CA PHE A 473 -36.09 2.34 11.37
C PHE A 473 -37.21 1.52 12.00
N HIS A 474 -37.66 1.79 13.24
CA HIS A 474 -38.78 1.05 13.83
C HIS A 474 -40.13 1.45 13.21
N SER A 475 -40.85 0.46 12.70
CA SER A 475 -42.26 0.54 12.36
C SER A 475 -43.14 0.46 13.62
N ARG A 476 -44.37 0.98 13.58
CA ARG A 476 -45.33 0.88 14.70
C ARG A 476 -45.88 -0.53 14.91
N THR A 477 -45.93 -1.31 13.84
CA THR A 477 -46.30 -2.72 13.77
C THR A 477 -45.44 -3.37 12.68
N PRO A 478 -45.24 -4.70 12.69
CA PRO A 478 -44.60 -5.39 11.56
C PRO A 478 -45.37 -5.13 10.26
N PRO A 479 -44.71 -4.86 9.12
CA PRO A 479 -45.37 -4.77 7.83
C PRO A 479 -45.98 -6.12 7.40
N GLY A 480 -47.22 -6.10 6.90
CA GLY A 480 -47.96 -7.30 6.45
C GLY A 480 -47.50 -7.90 5.12
N ILE A 481 -46.20 -7.82 4.80
CA ILE A 481 -45.56 -8.40 3.61
C ILE A 481 -44.30 -9.15 4.07
N SER A 482 -44.07 -10.36 3.57
CA SER A 482 -42.89 -11.15 3.95
C SER A 482 -41.60 -10.46 3.51
N ILE A 483 -40.47 -10.81 4.13
CA ILE A 483 -39.16 -10.28 3.72
C ILE A 483 -38.84 -10.70 2.29
N GLN A 484 -39.15 -11.95 1.92
CA GLN A 484 -38.97 -12.48 0.57
C GLN A 484 -39.80 -11.73 -0.48
N ASP A 485 -41.08 -11.49 -0.24
CA ASP A 485 -41.97 -10.74 -1.16
C ASP A 485 -41.55 -9.28 -1.28
N TYR A 486 -41.06 -8.68 -0.18
CA TYR A 486 -40.55 -7.31 -0.17
C TYR A 486 -39.26 -7.17 -0.99
N LEU A 487 -38.32 -8.11 -0.85
CA LEU A 487 -37.11 -8.17 -1.67
C LEU A 487 -37.44 -8.39 -3.15
N LYS A 488 -38.31 -9.36 -3.48
CA LYS A 488 -38.78 -9.61 -4.86
C LYS A 488 -39.47 -8.38 -5.45
N ARG A 489 -40.26 -7.65 -4.66
CA ARG A 489 -40.85 -6.36 -5.05
C ARG A 489 -39.79 -5.28 -5.31
N ILE A 490 -38.71 -5.22 -4.54
CA ILE A 490 -37.63 -4.25 -4.78
C ILE A 490 -36.87 -4.58 -6.07
N VAL A 491 -36.42 -5.83 -6.25
CA VAL A 491 -35.73 -6.29 -7.47
C VAL A 491 -36.59 -6.10 -8.72
N LYS A 492 -37.89 -6.42 -8.66
CA LYS A 492 -38.81 -6.25 -9.80
C LYS A 492 -39.00 -4.79 -10.26
N TYR A 493 -38.74 -3.81 -9.40
CA TYR A 493 -39.07 -2.41 -9.68
C TYR A 493 -37.88 -1.43 -9.52
N THR A 494 -36.66 -1.89 -9.24
CA THR A 494 -35.46 -1.04 -9.09
C THR A 494 -34.20 -1.77 -9.55
N ASN A 495 -33.17 -1.01 -9.95
CA ASN A 495 -31.82 -1.56 -10.09
C ASN A 495 -31.24 -1.79 -8.68
N VAL A 496 -30.77 -3.01 -8.40
CA VAL A 496 -30.32 -3.44 -7.07
C VAL A 496 -28.88 -3.92 -7.11
N GLU A 497 -28.02 -3.29 -6.31
CA GLU A 497 -26.72 -3.84 -5.91
C GLU A 497 -26.64 -3.93 -4.38
N ILE A 498 -25.80 -4.83 -3.86
CA ILE A 498 -25.78 -5.20 -2.45
C ILE A 498 -24.61 -4.51 -1.75
N CYS A 499 -24.88 -3.85 -0.61
CA CYS A 499 -23.87 -3.21 0.24
C CYS A 499 -23.85 -3.87 1.64
N THR A 500 -22.80 -3.58 2.42
CA THR A 500 -22.49 -4.24 3.70
C THR A 500 -23.57 -4.05 4.79
N LEU A 501 -23.71 -5.05 5.66
CA LEU A 501 -24.57 -4.99 6.84
C LEU A 501 -24.00 -4.08 7.95
N LEU A 502 -24.89 -3.46 8.72
CA LEU A 502 -24.54 -2.56 9.82
C LEU A 502 -23.96 -3.30 11.05
N PRO A 503 -22.82 -2.87 11.60
CA PRO A 503 -22.48 -3.19 12.99
C PRO A 503 -23.43 -2.45 13.94
N HIS A 504 -23.78 -3.11 15.06
CA HIS A 504 -24.58 -2.54 16.16
C HIS A 504 -26.01 -2.07 15.82
N PHE A 505 -26.67 -2.68 14.82
CA PHE A 505 -28.09 -2.45 14.51
C PHE A 505 -28.93 -3.73 14.65
N THR A 506 -29.98 -3.70 15.48
CA THR A 506 -30.89 -4.84 15.67
C THR A 506 -31.92 -4.93 14.55
N ILE A 507 -31.81 -5.98 13.73
CA ILE A 507 -32.77 -6.30 12.67
C ILE A 507 -33.90 -7.15 13.28
N SER A 508 -35.10 -6.59 13.37
CA SER A 508 -36.33 -7.18 13.93
C SER A 508 -37.48 -7.05 12.93
N SER A 509 -38.62 -7.70 13.16
CA SER A 509 -39.81 -7.57 12.30
C SER A 509 -40.36 -6.13 12.23
N LEU A 510 -39.99 -5.27 13.19
CA LEU A 510 -40.30 -3.83 13.17
C LEU A 510 -39.33 -3.02 12.30
N THR A 511 -38.06 -3.45 12.17
CA THR A 511 -37.00 -2.65 11.52
C THR A 511 -36.59 -3.11 10.13
N VAL A 512 -36.76 -4.39 9.78
CA VAL A 512 -36.10 -4.99 8.62
C VAL A 512 -36.49 -4.37 7.27
N HIS A 513 -37.78 -4.14 6.99
CA HIS A 513 -38.21 -3.55 5.71
C HIS A 513 -37.65 -2.13 5.50
N ARG A 514 -37.64 -1.31 6.56
CA ARG A 514 -37.09 0.06 6.55
C ARG A 514 -35.58 0.07 6.38
N PHE A 515 -34.88 -0.90 6.99
CA PHE A 515 -33.46 -1.11 6.79
C PHE A 515 -33.16 -1.48 5.33
N VAL A 516 -33.84 -2.50 4.78
CA VAL A 516 -33.63 -3.03 3.42
C VAL A 516 -33.85 -1.98 2.33
N ILE A 517 -34.95 -1.21 2.37
CA ILE A 517 -35.17 -0.18 1.33
C ILE A 517 -34.13 0.95 1.41
N SER A 518 -33.67 1.29 2.62
CA SER A 518 -32.68 2.36 2.82
C SER A 518 -31.29 1.91 2.37
N SER A 519 -30.89 0.69 2.72
CA SER A 519 -29.60 0.13 2.27
C SER A 519 -29.53 0.00 0.75
N ILE A 520 -30.63 -0.41 0.09
CA ILE A 520 -30.70 -0.53 -1.38
C ILE A 520 -30.78 0.85 -2.06
N THR A 521 -31.51 1.82 -1.49
CA THR A 521 -31.51 3.21 -2.00
C THR A 521 -30.10 3.81 -1.96
N VAL A 522 -29.34 3.50 -0.92
CA VAL A 522 -27.98 3.99 -0.71
C VAL A 522 -26.96 3.25 -1.59
N SER A 523 -27.03 1.92 -1.70
CA SER A 523 -26.09 1.13 -2.50
C SER A 523 -26.22 1.43 -4.00
N SER A 524 -27.44 1.42 -4.54
CA SER A 524 -27.64 1.68 -5.97
C SER A 524 -27.20 3.09 -6.39
N LYS A 525 -27.24 4.09 -5.49
CA LYS A 525 -26.69 5.43 -5.74
C LYS A 525 -25.17 5.51 -5.71
N ALA A 526 -24.51 4.60 -4.99
CA ALA A 526 -23.07 4.61 -4.78
C ALA A 526 -22.31 3.70 -5.76
N LEU A 527 -22.98 2.68 -6.29
CA LEU A 527 -22.37 1.63 -7.11
C LEU A 527 -22.86 1.62 -8.56
N CYS A 528 -24.13 1.97 -8.82
CA CYS A 528 -24.70 1.92 -10.17
C CYS A 528 -24.60 3.28 -10.89
N ASP A 529 -24.11 3.31 -12.13
CA ASP A 529 -24.17 4.49 -13.02
C ASP A 529 -25.61 4.97 -13.31
N ALA A 530 -26.60 4.10 -13.13
CA ALA A 530 -28.02 4.38 -13.38
C ALA A 530 -28.89 3.90 -12.21
N PHE A 531 -29.34 4.86 -11.38
CA PHE A 531 -30.18 4.63 -10.20
C PHE A 531 -31.54 5.36 -10.28
N CYS A 532 -32.51 4.93 -9.48
CA CYS A 532 -33.84 5.54 -9.46
C CYS A 532 -33.92 6.80 -8.58
N THR A 533 -34.96 7.63 -8.74
CA THR A 533 -35.17 8.77 -7.81
C THR A 533 -35.68 8.30 -6.45
N ASN A 534 -35.43 9.05 -5.38
CA ASN A 534 -35.99 8.77 -4.05
C ASN A 534 -37.53 8.68 -4.06
N SER A 535 -38.21 9.42 -4.94
CA SER A 535 -39.67 9.33 -5.07
C SER A 535 -40.12 7.99 -5.66
N HIS A 536 -39.27 7.31 -6.42
CA HIS A 536 -39.50 5.97 -6.93
C HIS A 536 -39.17 4.92 -5.86
N TYR A 537 -37.98 4.97 -5.26
CA TYR A 537 -37.60 4.07 -4.15
C TYR A 537 -38.60 4.11 -3.00
N ALA A 538 -39.10 5.29 -2.59
CA ALA A 538 -40.10 5.41 -1.54
C ALA A 538 -41.44 4.74 -1.92
N ARG A 539 -41.87 4.87 -3.19
CA ARG A 539 -43.07 4.21 -3.72
C ARG A 539 -42.91 2.69 -3.77
N VAL A 540 -41.74 2.20 -4.19
CA VAL A 540 -41.43 0.76 -4.19
C VAL A 540 -41.39 0.24 -2.75
N GLY A 541 -40.73 0.93 -1.82
CA GLY A 541 -40.65 0.55 -0.41
C GLY A 541 -41.94 0.73 0.41
N GLY A 542 -42.93 1.47 -0.10
CA GLY A 542 -44.20 1.70 0.60
C GLY A 542 -44.15 2.75 1.72
N ILE A 543 -43.18 3.66 1.69
CA ILE A 543 -42.96 4.71 2.70
C ILE A 543 -43.06 6.11 2.06
N LYS A 544 -43.10 7.18 2.88
CA LYS A 544 -43.16 8.55 2.35
C LYS A 544 -41.79 9.00 1.82
N LEU A 545 -41.76 9.88 0.82
CA LEU A 545 -40.49 10.44 0.29
C LEU A 545 -39.64 11.11 1.39
N ILE A 546 -40.26 11.96 2.21
CA ILE A 546 -39.58 12.62 3.34
C ILE A 546 -39.07 11.64 4.41
N GLU A 547 -39.71 10.47 4.51
CA GLU A 547 -39.36 9.41 5.44
C GLU A 547 -38.16 8.60 4.91
N LEU A 548 -38.15 8.23 3.63
CA LEU A 548 -36.98 7.64 2.98
C LEU A 548 -35.76 8.58 3.03
N ASN A 549 -35.93 9.88 2.75
CA ASN A 549 -34.81 10.84 2.79
C ASN A 549 -34.17 10.95 4.19
N VAL A 550 -34.93 10.71 5.26
CA VAL A 550 -34.41 10.69 6.63
C VAL A 550 -33.76 9.34 6.95
N LEU A 551 -34.33 8.23 6.51
CA LEU A 551 -33.75 6.89 6.73
C LEU A 551 -32.48 6.66 5.90
N GLU A 552 -32.40 7.21 4.69
CA GLU A 552 -31.18 7.26 3.87
C GLU A 552 -30.04 7.95 4.63
N ARG A 553 -30.31 9.13 5.21
CA ARG A 553 -29.33 9.84 6.02
C ARG A 553 -28.94 9.10 7.30
N GLU A 554 -29.91 8.56 8.04
CA GLU A 554 -29.60 7.78 9.24
C GLU A 554 -28.86 6.48 8.89
N PHE A 555 -29.10 5.89 7.71
CA PHE A 555 -28.32 4.75 7.22
C PHE A 555 -26.87 5.16 6.95
N LEU A 556 -26.64 6.22 6.16
CA LEU A 556 -25.31 6.79 5.86
C LEU A 556 -24.53 7.13 7.14
N GLU A 557 -25.20 7.77 8.11
CA GLU A 557 -24.63 8.10 9.41
C GLU A 557 -24.31 6.84 10.26
N LYS A 558 -25.04 5.73 10.11
CA LYS A 558 -24.75 4.46 10.80
C LYS A 558 -23.70 3.60 10.10
N ILE A 559 -23.57 3.64 8.77
CA ILE A 559 -22.48 2.96 8.04
C ILE A 559 -21.16 3.76 8.07
N ASP A 560 -21.10 4.89 8.79
CA ASP A 560 -19.93 5.79 8.79
C ASP A 560 -19.54 6.23 7.36
N TRP A 561 -20.55 6.42 6.50
CA TRP A 561 -20.45 6.70 5.06
C TRP A 561 -19.65 5.66 4.23
N ARG A 562 -19.43 4.45 4.76
CA ARG A 562 -18.67 3.37 4.10
C ARG A 562 -19.54 2.62 3.08
N LEU A 563 -19.57 3.14 1.85
CA LEU A 563 -20.46 2.68 0.78
C LEU A 563 -19.95 1.48 -0.04
N THR A 564 -18.66 1.15 0.07
CA THR A 564 -17.99 0.15 -0.75
C THR A 564 -17.87 -1.22 -0.07
N CYS A 565 -18.17 -2.28 -0.80
CA CYS A 565 -17.83 -3.67 -0.45
C CYS A 565 -16.79 -4.22 -1.42
N THR A 566 -15.90 -5.13 -0.98
CA THR A 566 -14.99 -5.83 -1.89
C THR A 566 -15.62 -7.11 -2.44
N ARG A 567 -15.11 -7.63 -3.55
CA ARG A 567 -15.55 -8.91 -4.13
C ARG A 567 -15.36 -10.06 -3.13
N GLU A 568 -14.28 -10.04 -2.36
CA GLU A 568 -13.94 -11.04 -1.37
C GLU A 568 -14.95 -11.03 -0.20
N MET A 569 -15.36 -9.84 0.25
CA MET A 569 -16.43 -9.70 1.24
C MET A 569 -17.77 -10.22 0.71
N LEU A 570 -18.16 -9.84 -0.52
CA LEU A 570 -19.40 -10.33 -1.15
C LEU A 570 -19.37 -11.85 -1.32
N GLN A 571 -18.24 -12.41 -1.77
CA GLN A 571 -18.00 -13.84 -1.91
C GLN A 571 -18.08 -14.58 -0.57
N GLU A 572 -17.49 -14.04 0.50
CA GLU A 572 -17.56 -14.62 1.84
C GLU A 572 -19.00 -14.57 2.39
N TYR A 573 -19.70 -13.43 2.24
CA TYR A 573 -21.11 -13.33 2.62
C TYR A 573 -21.98 -14.32 1.85
N TYR A 574 -21.79 -14.44 0.53
CA TYR A 574 -22.49 -15.39 -0.33
C TYR A 574 -22.22 -16.85 0.09
N THR A 575 -20.96 -17.23 0.27
CA THR A 575 -20.56 -18.57 0.72
C THR A 575 -21.17 -18.89 2.09
N ASN A 576 -21.20 -17.93 3.01
CA ASN A 576 -21.80 -18.09 4.34
C ASN A 576 -23.34 -18.12 4.29
N LEU A 577 -24.00 -17.38 3.39
CA LEU A 577 -25.44 -17.46 3.16
C LEU A 577 -25.85 -18.86 2.70
N VAL A 578 -25.17 -19.42 1.69
CA VAL A 578 -25.43 -20.77 1.20
C VAL A 578 -25.12 -21.83 2.28
N ARG A 579 -23.97 -21.72 2.95
CA ARG A 579 -23.56 -22.64 4.02
C ARG A 579 -24.53 -22.64 5.21
N THR A 580 -25.14 -21.50 5.53
CA THR A 580 -26.04 -21.37 6.69
C THR A 580 -27.51 -21.48 6.31
N HIS A 581 -27.88 -21.62 5.04
CA HIS A 581 -29.29 -21.68 4.60
C HIS A 581 -30.09 -22.77 5.33
N SER A 582 -31.32 -22.46 5.77
CA SER A 582 -32.11 -23.37 6.63
C SER A 582 -32.66 -24.58 5.90
N GLY A 583 -32.59 -24.61 4.57
CA GLY A 583 -33.15 -25.67 3.73
C GLY A 583 -34.67 -25.68 3.66
N ARG A 584 -35.34 -24.60 4.13
CA ARG A 584 -36.78 -24.39 3.95
C ARG A 584 -37.05 -24.00 2.49
N GLY A 585 -37.95 -24.71 1.82
CA GLY A 585 -38.19 -24.54 0.39
C GLY A 585 -37.09 -25.20 -0.44
N ILE A 586 -36.27 -24.40 -1.12
CA ILE A 586 -35.18 -24.88 -1.99
C ILE A 586 -33.98 -25.28 -1.12
N LYS A 587 -33.36 -26.44 -1.41
CA LYS A 587 -32.06 -26.79 -0.84
C LYS A 587 -30.97 -26.24 -1.75
N TYR A 588 -30.11 -25.39 -1.22
CA TYR A 588 -28.96 -24.84 -1.95
C TYR A 588 -27.67 -25.59 -1.58
N GLN A 589 -26.80 -25.77 -2.56
CA GLN A 589 -25.43 -26.27 -2.38
C GLN A 589 -24.48 -25.47 -3.26
N MET A 590 -23.26 -25.20 -2.76
CA MET A 590 -22.19 -24.62 -3.58
C MET A 590 -21.70 -25.66 -4.59
N GLY A 591 -21.61 -25.28 -5.87
CA GLY A 591 -20.92 -26.06 -6.89
C GLY A 591 -19.41 -26.08 -6.68
N GLU A 592 -18.76 -27.16 -7.11
CA GLU A 592 -17.30 -27.27 -7.04
C GLU A 592 -16.62 -26.29 -8.01
N ALA A 593 -15.62 -25.56 -7.53
CA ALA A 593 -14.80 -24.70 -8.39
C ALA A 593 -13.95 -25.56 -9.35
N LEU A 594 -14.06 -25.32 -10.66
CA LEU A 594 -13.29 -26.03 -11.69
C LEU A 594 -11.77 -25.87 -11.47
N ALA A 595 -11.14 -26.90 -10.91
CA ALA A 595 -9.77 -26.86 -10.41
C ALA A 595 -8.74 -26.65 -11.53
N LYS A 596 -8.25 -25.42 -11.67
CA LYS A 596 -7.02 -25.12 -12.41
C LYS A 596 -5.82 -25.63 -11.59
N ASN A 597 -5.41 -26.86 -11.89
CA ASN A 597 -4.38 -27.65 -11.20
C ASN A 597 -3.23 -26.84 -10.55
N VAL A 598 -3.30 -26.70 -9.22
CA VAL A 598 -2.16 -26.44 -8.34
C VAL A 598 -2.16 -27.54 -7.28
N ARG A 599 -1.03 -28.22 -7.08
CA ARG A 599 -0.92 -29.30 -6.09
C ARG A 599 -0.78 -28.71 -4.69
N GLN A 600 -1.48 -29.28 -3.72
CA GLN A 600 -1.28 -29.02 -2.30
C GLN A 600 -0.71 -30.28 -1.66
N ASP A 601 0.44 -30.15 -0.98
CA ASP A 601 0.85 -31.10 0.05
C ASP A 601 0.37 -30.56 1.42
N PRO A 602 -0.11 -31.41 2.34
CA PRO A 602 -0.85 -30.96 3.52
C PRO A 602 0.07 -30.53 4.67
N VAL A 603 -0.39 -29.54 5.44
CA VAL A 603 0.06 -29.31 6.82
C VAL A 603 -1.17 -29.37 7.72
N THR A 604 -1.10 -30.19 8.76
CA THR A 604 -2.20 -30.45 9.70
C THR A 604 -2.45 -29.27 10.63
N LEU A 605 -3.73 -29.07 10.97
CA LEU A 605 -4.19 -28.22 12.07
C LEU A 605 -4.92 -29.13 13.07
N GLU A 606 -4.33 -29.35 14.25
CA GLU A 606 -4.95 -30.13 15.30
C GLU A 606 -6.16 -29.40 15.88
N SER A 607 -7.25 -30.12 16.12
CA SER A 607 -8.52 -29.56 16.54
C SER A 607 -8.69 -29.60 18.06
N TYR A 608 -8.92 -28.44 18.67
CA TYR A 608 -9.38 -28.35 20.05
C TYR A 608 -10.83 -28.85 20.15
N GLN A 609 -11.01 -30.14 20.45
CA GLN A 609 -12.31 -30.70 20.80
C GLN A 609 -12.68 -30.33 22.25
N ALA A 610 -13.88 -29.78 22.43
CA ALA A 610 -14.44 -29.58 23.76
C ALA A 610 -15.06 -30.89 24.27
N ASN A 611 -14.65 -31.34 25.45
CA ASN A 611 -15.35 -32.38 26.21
C ASN A 611 -15.82 -31.79 27.54
N GLY A 612 -17.13 -31.82 27.77
CA GLY A 612 -17.73 -31.35 29.02
C GLY A 612 -17.84 -32.49 30.04
N ASN A 613 -17.48 -32.21 31.29
CA ASN A 613 -17.96 -32.92 32.47
C ASN A 613 -17.84 -31.99 33.69
N GLY A 614 -18.88 -31.97 34.52
CA GLY A 614 -18.84 -31.45 35.89
C GLY A 614 -19.48 -32.48 36.82
N PRO A 615 -19.71 -32.16 38.11
CA PRO A 615 -19.46 -30.88 38.78
C PRO A 615 -18.59 -31.00 40.05
N ASP A 616 -18.12 -29.87 40.59
CA ASP A 616 -18.33 -29.57 42.02
C ASP A 616 -18.33 -28.05 42.29
N LYS A 617 -18.63 -27.66 43.53
CA LYS A 617 -18.94 -26.29 43.98
C LYS A 617 -17.73 -25.58 44.56
N THR A 618 -17.53 -24.32 44.19
CA THR A 618 -17.32 -23.19 45.13
C THR A 618 -17.29 -21.87 44.38
N THR A 619 -18.00 -20.85 44.89
CA THR A 619 -18.00 -19.48 44.35
C THR A 619 -17.31 -18.52 45.30
N PRO A 620 -16.56 -17.55 44.75
CA PRO A 620 -16.59 -16.18 45.26
C PRO A 620 -17.14 -15.19 44.21
N SER A 621 -17.80 -14.13 44.67
CA SER A 621 -18.36 -13.07 43.82
C SER A 621 -17.36 -11.94 43.51
N PRO A 622 -17.54 -11.17 42.43
CA PRO A 622 -16.73 -9.98 42.16
C PRO A 622 -16.98 -8.86 43.21
N PRO A 623 -16.02 -7.94 43.40
CA PRO A 623 -16.11 -6.89 44.42
C PRO A 623 -17.19 -5.83 44.12
N ARG A 624 -17.70 -5.23 45.20
CA ARG A 624 -18.87 -4.34 45.23
C ARG A 624 -18.47 -2.88 45.33
N SER A 625 -19.13 -2.00 44.57
CA SER A 625 -18.98 -0.55 44.68
C SER A 625 -19.41 -0.01 46.06
N PRO A 626 -18.70 0.98 46.64
CA PRO A 626 -19.20 1.78 47.77
C PRO A 626 -20.42 2.64 47.39
N ALA A 627 -21.18 3.10 48.39
CA ALA A 627 -22.49 3.74 48.22
C ALA A 627 -22.56 5.21 48.70
N THR A 628 -23.70 5.85 48.43
CA THR A 628 -23.98 7.30 48.50
C THR A 628 -24.34 7.83 49.90
N SER A 629 -23.91 9.07 50.21
CA SER A 629 -24.49 10.04 51.18
C SER A 629 -23.68 11.36 51.10
N THR A 630 -24.17 12.61 51.20
CA THR A 630 -25.50 13.22 51.35
C THR A 630 -25.48 14.65 50.74
N ALA A 631 -26.62 15.30 50.45
CA ALA A 631 -26.74 16.70 49.98
C ALA A 631 -27.44 17.59 51.03
N PRO A 632 -27.00 18.85 51.29
CA PRO A 632 -27.67 20.11 50.88
C PRO A 632 -28.02 20.46 49.41
N SER A 633 -29.17 21.09 49.18
CA SER A 633 -29.61 21.71 47.91
C SER A 633 -29.39 23.23 47.88
N SER A 634 -29.07 23.82 46.71
CA SER A 634 -29.35 25.24 46.42
C SER A 634 -29.63 25.52 44.93
N VAL A 635 -30.87 25.25 44.55
CA VAL A 635 -31.72 25.94 43.54
C VAL A 635 -31.04 27.03 42.67
N HIS A 636 -31.01 26.81 41.35
CA HIS A 636 -31.72 27.66 40.38
C HIS A 636 -31.98 26.92 39.06
N GLN A 637 -32.89 27.45 38.23
CA GLN A 637 -33.47 26.75 37.07
C GLN A 637 -32.89 27.21 35.73
N VAL A 638 -32.86 26.28 34.78
CA VAL A 638 -32.61 26.52 33.35
C VAL A 638 -33.91 26.96 32.66
N PRO A 639 -33.83 27.82 31.63
CA PRO A 639 -34.72 27.71 30.48
C PRO A 639 -33.93 27.51 29.17
N CYS A 640 -34.28 26.46 28.42
CA CYS A 640 -33.72 26.21 27.08
C CYS A 640 -34.51 26.97 26.01
N ALA A 641 -33.82 27.73 25.14
CA ALA A 641 -34.36 28.16 23.85
C ALA A 641 -33.22 28.38 22.85
N ASN A 642 -33.43 27.99 21.58
CA ASN A 642 -32.43 28.14 20.53
C ASN A 642 -32.51 29.53 19.87
N ALA A 643 -31.35 30.13 19.58
CA ALA A 643 -31.19 31.21 18.60
C ALA A 643 -29.82 31.08 17.91
N PRO A 644 -29.70 31.34 16.59
CA PRO A 644 -28.44 31.23 15.85
C PRO A 644 -27.49 32.41 16.12
N PRO A 645 -26.17 32.26 15.89
CA PRO A 645 -25.22 33.37 15.95
C PRO A 645 -25.50 34.44 14.87
N PRO A 646 -25.20 35.72 15.14
CA PRO A 646 -25.54 36.83 14.26
C PRO A 646 -24.63 36.92 13.01
N PRO A 647 -25.11 37.55 11.92
CA PRO A 647 -24.29 37.79 10.73
C PRO A 647 -23.20 38.83 11.00
N ILE A 648 -21.98 38.58 10.51
CA ILE A 648 -20.87 39.54 10.56
C ILE A 648 -21.20 40.71 9.62
N SER A 649 -21.17 41.94 10.16
CA SER A 649 -21.57 43.14 9.41
C SER A 649 -20.51 43.56 8.39
N THR A 650 -20.91 43.60 7.12
CA THR A 650 -20.11 44.19 6.05
C THR A 650 -20.36 45.71 5.97
N LYS A 651 -19.30 46.51 6.06
CA LYS A 651 -19.27 47.89 5.55
C LYS A 651 -18.00 48.15 4.74
N PRO A 652 -18.04 49.04 3.73
CA PRO A 652 -17.22 48.85 2.54
C PRO A 652 -15.97 49.74 2.50
N PHE A 653 -14.92 49.24 1.85
CA PHE A 653 -13.89 50.11 1.27
C PHE A 653 -14.49 50.91 0.10
N ALA A 654 -14.13 52.19 0.01
CA ALA A 654 -14.70 53.10 -0.98
C ALA A 654 -14.15 52.86 -2.40
N GLN A 655 -15.02 52.96 -3.41
CA GLN A 655 -14.60 53.02 -4.81
C GLN A 655 -14.08 54.42 -5.16
N PRO A 656 -13.01 54.53 -5.97
CA PRO A 656 -12.81 55.66 -6.86
C PRO A 656 -13.82 55.57 -8.03
N GLN A 657 -14.52 56.68 -8.31
CA GLN A 657 -15.36 56.87 -9.50
C GLN A 657 -14.78 58.05 -10.32
N PRO A 658 -15.07 58.15 -11.63
CA PRO A 658 -14.13 58.74 -12.59
C PRO A 658 -14.12 60.27 -12.69
N ARG A 659 -13.13 60.78 -13.44
CA ARG A 659 -13.16 62.07 -14.14
C ARG A 659 -12.67 61.92 -15.57
N ASP A 660 -13.04 62.89 -16.39
CA ASP A 660 -13.23 62.72 -17.83
C ASP A 660 -11.99 62.95 -18.72
N THR A 661 -12.22 62.73 -20.01
CA THR A 661 -11.29 62.76 -21.14
C THR A 661 -10.85 64.17 -21.56
N VAL A 662 -9.65 64.29 -22.13
CA VAL A 662 -9.35 65.20 -23.27
C VAL A 662 -8.31 64.58 -24.21
N ALA A 663 -8.64 64.58 -25.51
CA ALA A 663 -7.79 64.50 -26.72
C ALA A 663 -6.68 63.43 -26.89
N SER A 664 -6.92 62.56 -27.87
CA SER A 664 -5.96 62.27 -28.95
C SER A 664 -6.56 62.84 -30.25
N PRO A 665 -5.79 63.33 -31.25
CA PRO A 665 -5.24 62.43 -32.28
C PRO A 665 -3.83 62.86 -32.82
N SER A 666 -3.05 62.00 -33.49
CA SER A 666 -3.24 61.72 -34.93
C SER A 666 -2.48 60.49 -35.49
N ARG A 667 -3.15 59.84 -36.44
CA ARG A 667 -2.78 58.77 -37.41
C ARG A 667 -1.29 58.54 -37.75
N THR A 668 -0.96 57.26 -38.04
CA THR A 668 -0.47 56.69 -39.33
C THR A 668 0.01 55.24 -39.05
N ILE A 669 -0.58 54.11 -39.53
CA ILE A 669 -0.80 53.58 -40.91
C ILE A 669 0.56 53.30 -41.62
N LEU A 670 0.91 52.16 -42.23
CA LEU A 670 0.24 50.92 -42.67
C LEU A 670 1.23 49.73 -42.46
N ALA A 671 0.77 48.47 -42.53
CA ALA A 671 1.64 47.28 -42.57
C ALA A 671 1.97 46.85 -44.02
N GLY A 672 3.07 46.12 -44.26
CA GLY A 672 3.34 45.59 -45.61
C GLY A 672 4.52 44.64 -45.86
N VAL A 673 4.18 43.36 -46.09
CA VAL A 673 4.67 42.49 -47.19
C VAL A 673 6.05 41.75 -47.10
N THR A 674 6.00 40.45 -47.43
CA THR A 674 7.04 39.47 -47.87
C THR A 674 8.18 38.98 -46.96
N SER A 675 8.24 37.63 -46.86
CA SER A 675 9.50 36.84 -46.97
C SER A 675 9.77 36.55 -48.47
N PRO A 676 11.01 36.18 -48.89
CA PRO A 676 11.30 34.74 -48.99
C PRO A 676 12.77 34.30 -48.75
N SER A 677 12.91 32.97 -48.65
CA SER A 677 14.10 32.11 -48.62
C SER A 677 15.25 32.44 -49.60
N LEU A 678 16.49 32.01 -49.30
CA LEU A 678 17.28 31.07 -50.16
C LEU A 678 18.68 30.66 -49.60
N ARG A 679 18.89 29.33 -49.48
CA ARG A 679 20.10 28.50 -49.71
C ARG A 679 21.56 28.98 -49.41
N ARG A 680 22.30 28.09 -48.73
CA ARG A 680 23.49 27.28 -49.17
C ARG A 680 24.77 27.36 -48.30
N ALA A 681 25.49 26.22 -48.34
CA ALA A 681 26.84 25.88 -47.83
C ALA A 681 27.92 26.99 -47.77
N GLY A 682 29.01 26.85 -46.98
CA GLY A 682 29.51 25.72 -46.18
C GLY A 682 31.06 25.72 -46.13
N ARG A 683 31.69 24.60 -45.70
CA ARG A 683 33.16 24.35 -45.54
C ARG A 683 33.91 25.07 -44.40
N SER A 684 34.42 24.26 -43.46
CA SER A 684 35.75 24.37 -42.84
C SER A 684 36.83 23.80 -43.82
N PRO A 685 38.15 23.69 -43.49
CA PRO A 685 38.92 24.14 -42.30
C PRO A 685 40.21 24.92 -42.67
N VAL A 686 41.16 25.11 -41.72
CA VAL A 686 42.63 24.98 -41.90
C VAL A 686 43.38 25.02 -40.53
N THR A 687 44.67 24.64 -40.52
CA THR A 687 45.55 24.14 -39.43
C THR A 687 46.15 25.18 -38.44
N GLY A 688 46.69 24.68 -37.28
CA GLY A 688 47.58 25.39 -36.33
C GLY A 688 49.06 25.46 -36.79
N PRO A 689 50.13 25.26 -35.95
CA PRO A 689 50.21 24.85 -34.51
C PRO A 689 51.33 25.57 -33.64
N SER A 690 51.58 25.19 -32.36
CA SER A 690 52.94 25.23 -31.72
C SER A 690 53.12 24.67 -30.26
N ARG A 691 54.08 23.74 -30.12
CA ARG A 691 55.09 23.42 -29.04
C ARG A 691 54.94 23.77 -27.52
N SER A 692 54.65 22.75 -26.70
CA SER A 692 55.52 22.03 -25.71
C SER A 692 56.65 22.69 -24.83
N ILE A 693 56.59 22.44 -23.48
CA ILE A 693 57.68 21.94 -22.54
C ILE A 693 58.83 22.94 -22.14
N PRO A 694 59.57 22.90 -20.97
CA PRO A 694 59.62 21.99 -19.78
C PRO A 694 59.69 22.59 -18.32
N SER A 695 59.64 21.69 -17.31
CA SER A 695 60.45 21.59 -16.04
C SER A 695 60.39 22.56 -14.82
N SER A 696 60.51 21.97 -13.62
CA SER A 696 60.82 22.56 -12.30
C SER A 696 62.33 22.50 -11.94
N PRO A 697 62.78 23.21 -10.88
CA PRO A 697 63.68 22.60 -9.88
C PRO A 697 63.38 23.02 -8.41
N SER A 698 64.29 22.77 -7.45
CA SER A 698 64.02 22.77 -6.00
C SER A 698 65.21 23.21 -5.08
N LEU A 699 64.98 23.22 -3.74
CA LEU A 699 65.93 23.16 -2.59
C LEU A 699 66.63 24.43 -2.02
N LYS A 700 66.34 24.73 -0.72
CA LYS A 700 67.24 24.95 0.47
C LYS A 700 66.41 25.58 1.64
N ARG A 701 66.45 25.17 2.93
CA ARG A 701 67.51 25.10 3.98
C ARG A 701 68.07 26.49 4.41
N ALA A 702 68.26 26.82 5.71
CA ALA A 702 68.11 26.07 6.98
C ALA A 702 68.11 26.98 8.24
N ARG A 703 67.99 26.34 9.42
CA ARG A 703 68.31 26.77 10.80
C ARG A 703 67.30 27.60 11.58
N ASP A 704 67.14 27.41 12.91
CA ASP A 704 67.41 26.33 13.90
C ASP A 704 66.56 26.73 15.15
N GLY A 705 66.25 25.97 16.21
CA GLY A 705 66.56 24.63 16.75
C GLY A 705 65.71 24.49 18.05
N THR A 706 66.02 23.78 19.15
CA THR A 706 67.02 22.76 19.55
C THR A 706 66.50 22.08 20.84
N GLU A 707 66.60 20.74 20.96
CA GLU A 707 66.56 19.93 22.21
C GLU A 707 65.27 19.95 23.10
N ASP A 708 64.72 18.84 23.59
CA ASP A 708 64.93 17.38 23.35
C ASP A 708 63.58 16.65 23.68
N ILE A 709 63.33 15.34 23.94
CA ILE A 709 64.13 14.14 24.26
C ILE A 709 63.41 12.84 23.79
N MET A 710 63.98 11.67 24.08
CA MET A 710 63.64 10.31 23.63
C MET A 710 63.78 9.30 24.80
N PRO A 711 63.55 7.95 24.68
CA PRO A 711 63.21 7.16 23.49
C PRO A 711 62.01 6.17 23.63
N SER A 712 61.82 5.41 22.55
CA SER A 712 60.87 4.32 22.28
C SER A 712 61.06 3.01 23.09
N LEU A 713 60.16 2.04 22.86
CA LEU A 713 60.53 0.69 22.39
C LEU A 713 59.34 -0.11 21.80
N THR A 714 59.63 -1.16 21.02
CA THR A 714 58.64 -2.05 20.36
C THR A 714 59.09 -3.52 20.34
N ASN A 715 58.15 -4.41 19.96
CA ASN A 715 58.31 -5.81 19.51
C ASN A 715 58.25 -6.98 20.53
N ALA A 716 57.12 -7.72 20.44
CA ALA A 716 56.98 -9.18 20.29
C ALA A 716 57.75 -10.19 21.17
N HIS A 717 57.02 -11.19 21.72
CA HIS A 717 57.25 -12.63 21.43
C HIS A 717 56.16 -13.60 21.98
N LEU A 718 56.03 -14.78 21.34
CA LEU A 718 55.42 -16.04 21.84
C LEU A 718 53.90 -16.04 22.19
N ARG A 719 53.25 -17.19 22.44
CA ARG A 719 53.00 -18.42 21.62
C ARG A 719 51.96 -19.28 22.38
N LYS A 720 51.06 -19.97 21.66
CA LYS A 720 50.21 -21.14 22.06
C LYS A 720 49.97 -21.46 23.55
N MET A 721 48.69 -21.57 23.93
CA MET A 721 48.02 -22.83 24.40
C MET A 721 46.50 -22.55 24.49
N GLU A 722 45.65 -23.32 23.81
CA GLU A 722 44.99 -24.55 24.27
C GLU A 722 43.87 -24.33 25.31
N GLU A 723 42.64 -24.48 24.79
CA GLU A 723 41.54 -25.30 25.32
C GLU A 723 41.14 -25.21 26.82
N SER A 724 39.89 -24.79 27.06
CA SER A 724 38.80 -25.74 27.37
C SER A 724 37.46 -25.04 27.63
N SER A 725 36.37 -25.76 27.40
CA SER A 725 35.01 -25.38 27.82
C SER A 725 34.59 -26.24 29.01
N PRO A 726 33.76 -25.70 29.94
CA PRO A 726 32.83 -26.56 30.68
C PRO A 726 31.39 -26.45 30.16
N ARG A 727 30.84 -27.59 29.76
CA ARG A 727 29.42 -27.79 29.41
C ARG A 727 28.53 -27.88 30.66
N THR A 728 27.41 -27.17 30.62
CA THR A 728 26.04 -27.57 31.05
C THR A 728 25.83 -28.59 32.19
N ARG A 729 25.11 -28.16 33.24
CA ARG A 729 24.03 -28.89 33.93
C ARG A 729 23.20 -27.88 34.76
N ARG A 730 21.86 -27.75 34.65
CA ARG A 730 20.78 -28.66 35.12
C ARG A 730 21.09 -29.21 36.52
N ARG A 731 20.35 -28.88 37.59
CA ARG A 731 18.89 -29.13 37.78
C ARG A 731 18.43 -28.51 39.12
N THR A 732 17.12 -28.21 39.31
CA THR A 732 16.36 -28.10 40.60
C THR A 732 16.89 -27.20 41.74
N GLY A 733 16.07 -26.54 42.58
CA GLY A 733 14.60 -26.42 42.63
C GLY A 733 14.07 -26.24 44.07
N THR A 734 13.07 -25.36 44.24
CA THR A 734 12.14 -25.22 45.40
C THR A 734 12.64 -24.82 46.81
N ASN A 735 12.01 -23.74 47.31
CA ASN A 735 11.49 -23.48 48.67
C ASN A 735 12.23 -22.58 49.68
N SER A 736 11.39 -21.78 50.37
CA SER A 736 11.64 -20.83 51.47
C SER A 736 12.58 -19.65 51.17
N SER A 737 12.30 -18.42 51.62
CA SER A 737 11.22 -17.95 52.53
C SER A 737 10.41 -16.83 51.90
#